data_AF-A0A842P9A5-F1
#
_entry.id   AF-A0A842P9A5-F1
#
_cell.length_a   1.000
_cell.length_b   1.000
_cell.length_c   1.000
_cell.angle_alpha   90.00
_cell.angle_beta   90.00
_cell.angle_gamma   90.00
#
_symmetry.space_group_name_H-M   'P 1'
#
loop_
_entity.id
_entity.type
_entity.pdbx_description
1 polymer ?
#
loop_
_entity_poly.entity_id
_entity_poly.type
_entity_poly.pdbx_seq_one_letter_code
_entity_poly.pdbx_strand_id
1 'polypeptide(L)'
;SVTALPIWGYQSDNDVACLSDGTLQVALANDSGMGEVLSVNGSNVTSLMTSSLTPTFDLKSHILNQNMVLFTEQTQTSDAKLCTISTANCVALSIGYFSSDLFSAGSTGDGVPWIAFDGGPGVERMTLAIIHGSTVEPVYTVTAAGDICGVDMETDAAGVIRVVACHFDLNSNNRLTSYRIYNDWDRDFVPLPWDDVPRVGGQWNDADVDGYGDNPDGPAPDQCTSSGTDLLDRGSRWGYFGCSDQDLDGWADAVDICQNTRGNSWVDRKGCEDSDGDGWSTDADQNPVNWHQQRDTDGDGHYDNHGSDCCGGSSTDIYPLNGNQWEDLDNDGWGDNHNFQFANETLRLFNGHDVDGDGTPDWFNIDWTGDQCPELQGFSAHDRGGCLDTDGDGWSDPHVAQNQNEATWAYNRSQCNAIDSDGRNGCADNWPGGNGNSGEPCGSIANCSQQWHDKDGDDYGDNTTPDAWRQDAFNEDPSQWNDTDLDGFGDNPAGTTPDACPVDWGNSSVDRFGCQDDDGDGWSNPDSSESAHPAGNADSNSSNPDQWRDSDGDGFGDFTNRTNGDFCPQQFGYANGDGGRGCPLPAEDSDGDGIIDDDDICGNTTIGEVVDTSGQWMGCSENQKDDDGDGVSNSLDRCANTTALAEVDVNGCSQDQLTLDTDVDGVPDIEDECPNTDSLQIDEYFDNVTGCATYQLDEDNDGVSNALDECPGTTDGAEVDEVGCPRNDIDTDGDGFFDDVDKFPLEPTQWGDLDMDGFGNELSGFQGDSCTNVAGNSTGSPNGDRWGCPDTDGDGWSDPAAGWGVEEGADAFINDPTQWKDNDGDGFGDNITGFEGDECPLSPGVKDGVQGVGCPAATGADGNVVGECTKWEDFYNPSLSPGMIVPDEYQSCEWYDEWYGSTESSTLPLKMIGIGVGALLALVIISLIGIRIIRGGDDWDDDDDDLYDEFEEDDDDDI
;
A
#
# COMPACT_ATOMS: atom_id res chain seq x y z
N SER A 1 -25.52 65.78 -31.31
CA SER A 1 -25.48 66.63 -30.11
C SER A 1 -25.37 65.72 -28.90
N VAL A 2 -24.14 65.29 -28.61
CA VAL A 2 -23.83 64.71 -27.30
C VAL A 2 -23.72 65.91 -26.38
N THR A 3 -24.65 66.05 -25.44
CA THR A 3 -24.44 66.95 -24.31
C THR A 3 -23.22 66.43 -23.59
N ALA A 4 -22.10 67.15 -23.71
CA ALA A 4 -20.89 66.88 -22.98
C ALA A 4 -21.23 66.72 -21.49
N LEU A 5 -21.13 65.48 -21.00
CA LEU A 5 -20.84 65.28 -19.59
C LEU A 5 -19.49 65.96 -19.36
N PRO A 6 -19.39 66.90 -18.42
CA PRO A 6 -18.12 67.52 -18.11
C PRO A 6 -17.26 66.46 -17.41
N ILE A 7 -16.44 65.74 -18.17
CA ILE A 7 -15.33 64.96 -17.62
C ILE A 7 -14.25 65.99 -17.30
N TRP A 8 -14.40 66.66 -16.15
CA TRP A 8 -13.37 67.45 -15.51
C TRP A 8 -13.13 66.78 -14.16
N GLY A 9 -12.14 65.90 -14.12
CA GLY A 9 -11.74 65.05 -12.99
C GLY A 9 -10.52 64.25 -13.43
N TYR A 10 -9.67 63.85 -12.49
CA TYR A 10 -8.37 63.23 -12.77
C TYR A 10 -8.53 61.79 -13.32
N GLN A 11 -7.67 61.41 -14.28
CA GLN A 11 -7.18 60.03 -14.60
C GLN A 11 -8.10 58.84 -14.97
N SER A 12 -9.38 58.98 -15.37
CA SER A 12 -10.14 57.80 -15.88
C SER A 12 -9.52 57.17 -17.16
N ASP A 13 -8.93 55.97 -17.07
CA ASP A 13 -8.43 55.18 -18.21
C ASP A 13 -9.58 54.34 -18.80
N ASN A 14 -9.88 54.57 -20.10
CA ASN A 14 -10.97 53.91 -20.82
C ASN A 14 -10.42 52.97 -21.87
N ASP A 15 -11.06 51.82 -22.08
CA ASP A 15 -10.62 50.82 -23.04
C ASP A 15 -11.51 50.75 -24.29
N VAL A 16 -10.88 50.41 -25.41
CA VAL A 16 -11.49 50.35 -26.73
C VAL A 16 -11.08 49.06 -27.44
N ALA A 17 -12.05 48.19 -27.66
CA ALA A 17 -11.85 46.95 -28.41
C ALA A 17 -12.46 47.06 -29.82
N CYS A 18 -11.74 46.53 -30.81
CA CYS A 18 -12.24 46.39 -32.18
C CYS A 18 -12.74 44.97 -32.40
N LEU A 19 -14.03 44.82 -32.71
CA LEU A 19 -14.60 43.52 -33.00
C LEU A 19 -14.27 43.08 -34.43
N SER A 20 -14.34 41.77 -34.67
CA SER A 20 -14.05 41.16 -35.97
C SER A 20 -14.94 41.67 -37.12
N ASP A 21 -16.11 42.25 -36.81
CA ASP A 21 -17.03 42.86 -37.77
C ASP A 21 -16.75 44.35 -38.05
N GLY A 22 -15.71 44.92 -37.43
CA GLY A 22 -15.33 46.33 -37.54
C GLY A 22 -16.12 47.28 -36.64
N THR A 23 -16.97 46.76 -35.75
CA THR A 23 -17.63 47.55 -34.69
C THR A 23 -16.61 47.84 -33.58
N LEU A 24 -16.59 49.08 -33.08
CA LEU A 24 -15.79 49.44 -31.91
C LEU A 24 -16.66 49.33 -30.65
N GLN A 25 -16.20 48.61 -29.64
CA GLN A 25 -16.73 48.69 -28.29
C GLN A 25 -15.87 49.64 -27.48
N VAL A 26 -16.51 50.53 -26.73
CA VAL A 26 -15.85 51.51 -25.86
C VAL A 26 -16.42 51.34 -24.47
N ALA A 27 -15.60 50.92 -23.52
CA ALA A 27 -15.95 50.89 -22.12
C ALA A 27 -15.56 52.24 -21.50
N LEU A 28 -16.51 52.86 -20.80
CA LEU A 28 -16.34 54.14 -20.16
C LEU A 28 -16.62 54.00 -18.67
N ALA A 29 -15.74 54.55 -17.84
CA ALA A 29 -15.99 54.72 -16.42
C ALA A 29 -15.84 56.19 -16.04
N ASN A 30 -16.58 56.64 -15.02
CA ASN A 30 -16.45 58.00 -14.52
C ASN A 30 -16.38 58.05 -12.99
N ASP A 31 -15.77 59.11 -12.47
CA ASP A 31 -15.57 59.40 -11.04
C ASP A 31 -16.88 59.54 -10.23
N SER A 32 -18.05 59.47 -10.89
CA SER A 32 -19.34 59.43 -10.20
C SER A 32 -19.85 58.00 -9.96
N GLY A 33 -19.01 56.98 -10.21
CA GLY A 33 -19.37 55.58 -10.00
C GLY A 33 -20.35 55.07 -11.05
N MET A 34 -20.22 55.49 -12.32
CA MET A 34 -21.02 54.91 -13.40
C MET A 34 -20.11 54.33 -14.49
N GLY A 35 -20.33 53.06 -14.79
CA GLY A 35 -19.75 52.37 -15.95
C GLY A 35 -20.77 52.32 -17.09
N GLU A 36 -20.34 52.63 -18.31
CA GLU A 36 -21.15 52.54 -19.53
C GLU A 36 -20.34 51.87 -20.64
N VAL A 37 -20.95 50.92 -21.35
CA VAL A 37 -20.34 50.31 -22.55
C VAL A 37 -21.10 50.77 -23.77
N LEU A 38 -20.38 51.33 -24.74
CA LEU A 38 -20.91 51.82 -26.00
C LEU A 38 -20.45 50.94 -27.15
N SER A 39 -21.34 50.68 -28.11
CA SER A 39 -20.99 50.16 -29.43
C SER A 39 -21.03 51.30 -30.44
N VAL A 40 -19.95 51.45 -31.21
CA VAL A 40 -19.78 52.46 -32.25
C VAL A 40 -19.61 51.76 -33.60
N ASN A 41 -20.61 51.91 -34.46
CA ASN A 41 -20.56 51.40 -35.83
C ASN A 41 -20.75 52.57 -36.82
N GLY A 42 -19.64 53.01 -37.41
CA GLY A 42 -19.58 54.17 -38.28
C GLY A 42 -19.95 55.47 -37.56
N SER A 43 -21.15 56.01 -37.83
CA SER A 43 -21.68 57.22 -37.17
C SER A 43 -22.72 56.93 -36.08
N ASN A 44 -23.10 55.66 -35.90
CA ASN A 44 -24.09 55.26 -34.91
C ASN A 44 -23.39 54.87 -33.61
N VAL A 45 -23.86 55.42 -32.50
CA VAL A 45 -23.40 55.09 -31.13
C VAL A 45 -24.59 54.56 -30.37
N THR A 46 -24.46 53.35 -29.81
CA THR A 46 -25.50 52.66 -29.03
C THR A 46 -24.95 52.27 -27.68
N SER A 47 -25.62 52.67 -26.60
CA SER A 47 -25.31 52.18 -25.25
C SER A 47 -25.75 50.73 -25.13
N LEU A 48 -24.82 49.84 -24.77
CA LEU A 48 -25.05 48.42 -24.59
C LEU A 48 -25.41 48.09 -23.15
N MET A 49 -24.75 48.74 -22.19
CA MET A 49 -25.07 48.62 -20.77
C MET A 49 -24.69 49.89 -20.00
N THR A 50 -25.41 50.14 -18.90
CA THR A 50 -25.04 51.12 -17.88
C THR A 50 -25.16 50.46 -16.52
N SER A 51 -24.11 50.54 -15.70
CA SER A 51 -24.12 49.99 -14.36
C SER A 51 -23.67 51.04 -13.33
N SER A 52 -24.34 51.03 -12.18
CA SER A 52 -23.88 51.81 -11.03
C SER A 52 -22.73 51.04 -10.40
N LEU A 53 -21.54 51.60 -10.54
CA LEU A 53 -20.36 51.21 -9.79
C LEU A 53 -20.44 51.91 -8.41
N THR A 54 -19.74 51.39 -7.42
CA THR A 54 -19.63 52.04 -6.12
C THR A 54 -18.91 53.39 -6.32
N PRO A 55 -19.32 54.48 -5.63
CA PRO A 55 -18.78 55.80 -5.91
C PRO A 55 -17.35 55.93 -5.38
N THR A 56 -16.36 55.82 -6.26
CA THR A 56 -14.94 55.82 -5.89
C THR A 56 -14.06 56.65 -6.83
N PHE A 57 -12.81 56.90 -6.42
CA PHE A 57 -11.86 57.74 -7.14
C PHE A 57 -11.01 56.86 -8.08
N ASP A 58 -10.88 57.27 -9.35
CA ASP A 58 -9.98 56.68 -10.36
C ASP A 58 -10.37 55.26 -10.85
N LEU A 59 -11.48 55.19 -11.59
CA LEU A 59 -12.01 53.96 -12.20
C LEU A 59 -11.37 53.70 -13.58
N LYS A 60 -10.93 52.46 -13.80
CA LYS A 60 -10.51 51.92 -15.11
C LYS A 60 -11.53 50.92 -15.65
N SER A 61 -11.51 50.73 -16.96
CA SER A 61 -12.33 49.71 -17.64
C SER A 61 -11.49 48.93 -18.63
N HIS A 62 -11.68 47.61 -18.70
CA HIS A 62 -11.02 46.72 -19.66
C HIS A 62 -12.06 45.81 -20.32
N ILE A 63 -12.00 45.65 -21.63
CA ILE A 63 -12.91 44.81 -22.42
C ILE A 63 -12.26 43.44 -22.59
N LEU A 64 -12.86 42.41 -22.01
CA LEU A 64 -12.31 41.05 -22.08
C LEU A 64 -12.76 40.37 -23.37
N ASN A 65 -14.02 40.56 -23.73
CA ASN A 65 -14.56 40.16 -25.03
C ASN A 65 -15.86 40.91 -25.35
N GLN A 66 -16.53 40.49 -26.43
CA GLN A 66 -17.78 41.06 -26.92
C GLN A 66 -18.91 41.15 -25.89
N ASN A 67 -18.86 40.35 -24.82
CA ASN A 67 -19.92 40.24 -23.83
C ASN A 67 -19.46 40.49 -22.39
N MET A 68 -18.17 40.68 -22.12
CA MET A 68 -17.61 40.85 -20.78
C MET A 68 -16.70 42.06 -20.68
N VAL A 69 -16.92 42.87 -19.64
CA VAL A 69 -16.12 44.06 -19.33
C VAL A 69 -15.79 44.04 -17.85
N LEU A 70 -14.54 44.32 -17.52
CA LEU A 70 -14.06 44.45 -16.16
C LEU A 70 -13.91 45.94 -15.83
N PHE A 71 -14.45 46.35 -14.68
CA PHE A 71 -14.23 47.67 -14.11
C PHE A 71 -13.41 47.54 -12.83
N THR A 72 -12.37 48.35 -12.68
CA THR A 72 -11.45 48.31 -11.54
C THR A 72 -11.18 49.70 -10.97
N GLU A 73 -10.69 49.77 -9.73
CA GLU A 73 -10.28 51.00 -9.05
C GLU A 73 -8.77 50.97 -8.76
N GLN A 74 -8.09 52.12 -8.90
CA GLN A 74 -6.63 52.20 -8.74
C GLN A 74 -6.14 52.20 -7.28
N THR A 75 -7.00 52.55 -6.31
CA THR A 75 -6.54 52.88 -4.93
C THR A 75 -7.09 52.02 -3.80
N GLN A 76 -8.12 51.20 -4.04
CA GLN A 76 -8.67 50.25 -3.06
C GLN A 76 -9.16 48.96 -3.75
N THR A 77 -9.02 47.85 -3.03
CA THR A 77 -8.77 46.51 -3.60
C THR A 77 -10.01 45.62 -3.64
N SER A 78 -11.13 46.09 -3.09
CA SER A 78 -12.36 45.30 -2.89
C SER A 78 -13.41 45.43 -4.00
N ASP A 79 -13.15 46.24 -5.04
CA ASP A 79 -14.23 46.79 -5.88
C ASP A 79 -14.12 46.46 -7.39
N ALA A 80 -13.27 45.50 -7.77
CA ALA A 80 -13.25 44.98 -9.14
C ALA A 80 -14.59 44.30 -9.48
N LYS A 81 -15.20 44.69 -10.61
CA LYS A 81 -16.50 44.16 -11.05
C LYS A 81 -16.44 43.63 -12.46
N LEU A 82 -16.68 42.34 -12.61
CA LEU A 82 -16.89 41.71 -13.89
C LEU A 82 -18.35 41.87 -14.31
N CYS A 83 -18.58 42.60 -15.39
CA CYS A 83 -19.88 42.91 -15.93
C CYS A 83 -20.15 42.13 -17.21
N THR A 84 -21.30 41.46 -17.28
CA THR A 84 -21.80 40.81 -18.48
C THR A 84 -22.72 41.76 -19.24
N ILE A 85 -22.35 42.13 -20.46
CA ILE A 85 -23.06 43.12 -21.28
C ILE A 85 -24.49 42.66 -21.60
N SER A 86 -24.68 41.40 -22.01
CA SER A 86 -25.99 40.89 -22.42
C SER A 86 -27.05 40.87 -21.31
N THR A 87 -26.63 40.68 -20.06
CA THR A 87 -27.53 40.63 -18.89
C THR A 87 -27.52 41.94 -18.10
N ALA A 88 -26.59 42.85 -18.39
CA ALA A 88 -26.30 44.04 -17.61
C ALA A 88 -26.08 43.74 -16.10
N ASN A 89 -25.59 42.55 -15.79
CA ASN A 89 -25.27 42.12 -14.43
C ASN A 89 -23.77 42.32 -14.17
N CYS A 90 -23.42 42.76 -12.97
CA CYS A 90 -22.04 42.94 -12.55
C CYS A 90 -21.81 42.17 -11.24
N VAL A 91 -20.82 41.30 -11.25
CA VAL A 91 -20.41 40.49 -10.10
C VAL A 91 -19.12 41.09 -9.55
N ALA A 92 -19.06 41.25 -8.23
CA ALA A 92 -17.82 41.64 -7.56
C ALA A 92 -16.84 40.46 -7.60
N LEU A 93 -15.60 40.72 -7.98
CA LEU A 93 -14.53 39.74 -7.90
C LEU A 93 -13.89 39.83 -6.52
N SER A 94 -13.69 38.68 -5.88
CA SER A 94 -12.85 38.58 -4.69
C SER A 94 -11.43 38.40 -5.16
N ILE A 95 -10.61 39.44 -5.04
CA ILE A 95 -9.21 39.39 -5.46
C ILE A 95 -8.37 39.70 -4.22
N GLY A 96 -7.71 38.67 -3.67
CA GLY A 96 -7.05 38.70 -2.37
C GLY A 96 -5.81 39.59 -2.30
N TYR A 97 -5.22 39.92 -3.45
CA TYR A 97 -3.92 40.57 -3.52
C TYR A 97 -3.99 41.74 -4.47
N PHE A 98 -4.16 42.96 -3.96
CA PHE A 98 -3.71 44.13 -4.70
C PHE A 98 -3.25 45.24 -3.78
N SER A 99 -2.21 45.93 -4.21
CA SER A 99 -2.02 47.33 -3.91
C SER A 99 -1.21 47.97 -5.07
N SER A 100 -1.54 47.66 -6.34
CA SER A 100 -1.07 48.42 -7.53
C SER A 100 -1.72 47.93 -8.84
N ASP A 101 -1.46 48.64 -9.94
CA ASP A 101 -2.22 48.76 -11.21
C ASP A 101 -2.56 47.46 -11.98
N LEU A 102 -3.83 47.33 -12.41
CA LEU A 102 -4.23 46.42 -13.49
C LEU A 102 -3.80 47.02 -14.84
N PHE A 103 -3.02 46.27 -15.62
CA PHE A 103 -2.45 46.76 -16.89
C PHE A 103 -3.28 46.35 -18.11
N SER A 104 -3.71 45.10 -18.18
CA SER A 104 -4.46 44.58 -19.33
C SER A 104 -5.37 43.40 -18.96
N ALA A 105 -6.38 43.15 -19.78
CA ALA A 105 -7.29 42.02 -19.64
C ALA A 105 -7.71 41.53 -21.03
N GLY A 106 -8.08 40.26 -21.13
CA GLY A 106 -8.52 39.62 -22.37
C GLY A 106 -9.31 38.34 -22.09
N SER A 107 -9.66 37.61 -23.13
CA SER A 107 -10.18 36.25 -22.98
C SER A 107 -9.70 35.34 -24.10
N THR A 108 -9.54 34.07 -23.78
CA THR A 108 -9.26 33.00 -24.75
C THR A 108 -10.45 32.71 -25.66
N GLY A 109 -10.22 31.92 -26.72
CA GLY A 109 -11.23 31.60 -27.74
C GLY A 109 -12.45 30.85 -27.21
N ASP A 110 -12.30 30.13 -26.10
CA ASP A 110 -13.35 29.44 -25.33
C ASP A 110 -14.03 30.36 -24.29
N GLY A 111 -13.56 31.60 -24.14
CA GLY A 111 -14.18 32.63 -23.31
C GLY A 111 -13.65 32.72 -21.89
N VAL A 112 -12.58 32.00 -21.55
CA VAL A 112 -11.92 32.10 -20.23
C VAL A 112 -11.31 33.51 -20.09
N PRO A 113 -11.67 34.28 -19.06
CA PRO A 113 -11.17 35.63 -18.87
C PRO A 113 -9.77 35.62 -18.23
N TRP A 114 -8.85 36.42 -18.78
CA TRP A 114 -7.47 36.57 -18.29
C TRP A 114 -7.19 38.03 -17.95
N ILE A 115 -6.36 38.24 -16.94
CA ILE A 115 -5.89 39.57 -16.53
C ILE A 115 -4.38 39.58 -16.30
N ALA A 116 -3.78 40.73 -16.51
CA ALA A 116 -2.37 41.00 -16.28
C ALA A 116 -2.22 42.23 -15.37
N PHE A 117 -1.52 42.05 -14.26
CA PHE A 117 -1.45 43.04 -13.18
C PHE A 117 -0.08 43.08 -12.50
N ASP A 118 0.16 44.15 -11.73
CA ASP A 118 1.31 44.31 -10.85
C ASP A 118 1.14 43.57 -9.51
N GLY A 119 2.19 42.94 -9.01
CA GLY A 119 2.19 42.10 -7.81
C GLY A 119 2.02 42.83 -6.47
N GLY A 120 1.94 44.17 -6.47
CA GLY A 120 1.73 44.97 -5.26
C GLY A 120 2.92 45.87 -4.87
N PRO A 121 2.79 46.66 -3.79
CA PRO A 121 3.79 47.64 -3.38
C PRO A 121 5.03 46.92 -2.85
N GLY A 122 6.19 47.19 -3.46
CA GLY A 122 7.47 46.55 -3.09
C GLY A 122 7.79 45.29 -3.87
N VAL A 123 6.90 44.85 -4.76
CA VAL A 123 7.06 43.62 -5.55
C VAL A 123 7.14 44.01 -7.03
N GLU A 124 8.34 44.06 -7.60
CA GLU A 124 8.58 44.32 -9.04
C GLU A 124 8.21 43.09 -9.90
N ARG A 125 6.96 42.60 -9.79
CA ARG A 125 6.51 41.36 -10.46
C ARG A 125 5.28 41.59 -11.32
N MET A 126 5.32 41.07 -12.54
CA MET A 126 4.16 41.00 -13.42
C MET A 126 3.45 39.67 -13.20
N THR A 127 2.15 39.69 -12.93
CA THR A 127 1.35 38.47 -12.72
C THR A 127 0.26 38.35 -13.79
N LEU A 128 0.15 37.16 -14.38
CA LEU A 128 -0.98 36.73 -15.20
C LEU A 128 -1.90 35.84 -14.37
N ALA A 129 -3.20 36.10 -14.45
CA ALA A 129 -4.21 35.33 -13.75
C ALA A 129 -5.44 35.04 -14.62
N ILE A 130 -6.10 33.94 -14.32
CA ILE A 130 -7.41 33.57 -14.86
C ILE A 130 -8.50 34.04 -13.90
N ILE A 131 -9.64 34.47 -14.44
CA ILE A 131 -10.85 34.73 -13.65
C ILE A 131 -11.78 33.53 -13.76
N HIS A 132 -12.00 32.82 -12.66
CA HIS A 132 -12.92 31.69 -12.58
C HIS A 132 -14.13 32.04 -11.71
N GLY A 133 -15.26 32.36 -12.35
CA GLY A 133 -16.46 32.81 -11.63
C GLY A 133 -16.25 34.15 -10.92
N SER A 134 -16.08 34.13 -9.59
CA SER A 134 -15.79 35.32 -8.77
C SER A 134 -14.38 35.33 -8.19
N THR A 135 -13.56 34.30 -8.45
CA THR A 135 -12.17 34.19 -8.00
C THR A 135 -11.22 34.59 -9.11
N VAL A 136 -10.01 34.99 -8.71
CA VAL A 136 -8.89 35.29 -9.60
C VAL A 136 -7.73 34.40 -9.18
N GLU A 137 -7.24 33.58 -10.11
CA GLU A 137 -6.23 32.56 -9.87
C GLU A 137 -4.95 32.92 -10.64
N PRO A 138 -3.83 33.24 -9.95
CA PRO A 138 -2.55 33.47 -10.59
C PRO A 138 -2.07 32.21 -11.32
N VAL A 139 -1.59 32.36 -12.55
CA VAL A 139 -1.09 31.24 -13.37
C VAL A 139 0.40 31.41 -13.68
N TYR A 140 0.89 32.64 -13.74
CA TYR A 140 2.28 32.91 -14.06
C TYR A 140 2.72 34.26 -13.51
N THR A 141 3.87 34.27 -12.82
CA THR A 141 4.47 35.48 -12.26
C THR A 141 5.88 35.64 -12.76
N VAL A 142 6.20 36.82 -13.32
CA VAL A 142 7.56 37.18 -13.76
C VAL A 142 8.15 38.16 -12.77
N THR A 143 9.29 37.81 -12.18
CA THR A 143 10.20 38.75 -11.52
C THR A 143 10.97 39.53 -12.58
N ALA A 144 10.64 40.81 -12.76
CA ALA A 144 11.44 41.70 -13.60
C ALA A 144 12.36 42.53 -12.71
N ALA A 145 13.61 42.74 -13.14
CA ALA A 145 14.49 43.72 -12.52
C ALA A 145 14.05 45.13 -12.99
N GLY A 146 13.16 45.76 -12.23
CA GLY A 146 12.71 47.14 -12.34
C GLY A 146 11.22 47.35 -12.67
N ASP A 147 10.73 48.55 -12.36
CA ASP A 147 9.32 48.98 -12.47
C ASP A 147 8.65 48.64 -13.83
N ILE A 148 7.43 48.11 -13.79
CA ILE A 148 6.62 47.82 -14.99
C ILE A 148 6.03 49.13 -15.54
N CYS A 149 6.34 49.48 -16.80
CA CYS A 149 5.75 50.65 -17.47
C CYS A 149 4.38 50.39 -18.11
N GLY A 150 4.06 49.13 -18.38
CA GLY A 150 2.79 48.73 -18.97
C GLY A 150 2.85 47.34 -19.61
N VAL A 151 1.68 46.74 -19.74
CA VAL A 151 1.48 45.42 -20.33
C VAL A 151 0.34 45.49 -21.33
N ASP A 152 0.49 44.81 -22.45
CA ASP A 152 -0.60 44.54 -23.39
C ASP A 152 -0.71 43.03 -23.64
N MET A 153 -1.93 42.55 -23.80
CA MET A 153 -2.23 41.13 -23.96
C MET A 153 -3.26 40.93 -25.07
N GLU A 154 -2.97 39.98 -25.95
CA GLU A 154 -3.91 39.51 -26.96
C GLU A 154 -3.99 38.00 -26.90
N THR A 155 -5.20 37.45 -27.05
CA THR A 155 -5.37 36.02 -27.29
C THR A 155 -5.79 35.79 -28.73
N ASP A 156 -5.12 34.87 -29.42
CA ASP A 156 -5.49 34.53 -30.78
C ASP A 156 -6.60 33.46 -30.84
N ALA A 157 -7.12 33.21 -32.05
CA ALA A 157 -8.24 32.28 -32.25
C ALA A 157 -7.92 30.83 -31.87
N ALA A 158 -6.65 30.47 -31.68
CA ALA A 158 -6.22 29.14 -31.24
C ALA A 158 -6.09 29.03 -29.71
N GLY A 159 -6.40 30.09 -28.95
CA GLY A 159 -6.25 30.11 -27.49
C GLY A 159 -4.84 30.45 -27.00
N VAL A 160 -3.92 30.77 -27.92
CA VAL A 160 -2.54 31.12 -27.56
C VAL A 160 -2.49 32.55 -27.04
N ILE A 161 -1.98 32.70 -25.82
CA ILE A 161 -1.90 33.99 -25.13
C ILE A 161 -0.58 34.66 -25.50
N ARG A 162 -0.67 35.89 -25.97
CA ARG A 162 0.49 36.72 -26.31
C ARG A 162 0.52 37.90 -25.38
N VAL A 163 1.66 38.07 -24.73
CA VAL A 163 1.84 39.09 -23.71
C VAL A 163 3.03 39.94 -24.10
N VAL A 164 2.89 41.25 -24.08
CA VAL A 164 3.98 42.19 -24.29
C VAL A 164 4.07 43.08 -23.06
N ALA A 165 5.21 43.03 -22.38
CA ALA A 165 5.47 43.79 -21.16
C ALA A 165 6.62 44.77 -21.35
N CYS A 166 6.42 45.99 -20.88
CA CYS A 166 7.43 47.05 -20.81
C CYS A 166 7.97 47.14 -19.38
N HIS A 167 9.29 47.12 -19.24
CA HIS A 167 9.98 47.26 -17.96
C HIS A 167 10.98 48.42 -18.03
N PHE A 168 11.16 49.13 -16.93
CA PHE A 168 12.27 50.05 -16.74
C PHE A 168 13.45 49.27 -16.16
N ASP A 169 14.65 49.34 -16.76
CA ASP A 169 15.84 48.84 -16.07
C ASP A 169 16.24 49.75 -14.89
N LEU A 170 17.20 49.34 -14.06
CA LEU A 170 17.75 50.14 -12.96
C LEU A 170 18.33 51.51 -13.38
N ASN A 171 18.47 51.77 -14.68
CA ASN A 171 18.91 53.04 -15.28
C ASN A 171 17.76 53.80 -15.97
N SER A 172 16.50 53.38 -15.78
CA SER A 172 15.29 53.93 -16.39
C SER A 172 15.23 53.82 -17.93
N ASN A 173 15.89 52.83 -18.54
CA ASN A 173 15.71 52.50 -19.96
C ASN A 173 14.52 51.55 -20.15
N ASN A 174 13.76 51.74 -21.23
CA ASN A 174 12.63 50.87 -21.56
C ASN A 174 13.11 49.57 -22.21
N ARG A 175 12.79 48.42 -21.61
CA ARG A 175 12.95 47.07 -22.17
C ARG A 175 11.59 46.48 -22.47
N LEU A 176 11.40 45.99 -23.69
CA LEU A 176 10.18 45.28 -24.11
C LEU A 176 10.46 43.77 -24.12
N THR A 177 9.61 43.00 -23.45
CA THR A 177 9.65 41.53 -23.45
C THR A 177 8.33 41.00 -23.99
N SER A 178 8.38 39.95 -24.81
CA SER A 178 7.18 39.30 -25.35
C SER A 178 7.15 37.82 -24.97
N TYR A 179 6.03 37.37 -24.42
CA TYR A 179 5.78 35.97 -24.07
C TYR A 179 4.70 35.37 -24.98
N ARG A 180 4.81 34.07 -25.22
CA ARG A 180 3.80 33.28 -25.91
C ARG A 180 3.52 32.04 -25.08
N ILE A 181 2.30 31.94 -24.57
CA ILE A 181 1.88 30.86 -23.69
C ILE A 181 0.97 29.93 -24.50
N TYR A 182 1.38 28.67 -24.58
CA TYR A 182 0.62 27.60 -25.21
C TYR A 182 -0.12 26.82 -24.14
N ASN A 183 -1.27 26.30 -24.50
CA ASN A 183 -2.05 25.39 -23.67
C ASN A 183 -1.53 23.95 -23.82
N ASP A 184 -1.62 23.23 -22.71
CA ASP A 184 -1.33 21.80 -22.55
C ASP A 184 -2.49 21.28 -21.67
N TRP A 185 -3.35 20.46 -22.27
CA TRP A 185 -4.65 20.09 -21.67
C TRP A 185 -4.57 18.84 -20.81
N ASP A 186 -3.66 17.93 -21.13
CA ASP A 186 -3.47 16.63 -20.51
C ASP A 186 -2.19 16.55 -19.67
N ARG A 187 -1.40 17.62 -19.65
CA ARG A 187 -0.28 17.86 -18.72
C ARG A 187 0.88 16.90 -18.93
N ASP A 188 1.16 16.55 -20.17
CA ASP A 188 2.33 15.73 -20.53
C ASP A 188 3.53 16.55 -21.01
N PHE A 189 3.44 17.89 -20.89
CA PHE A 189 4.44 18.86 -21.29
C PHE A 189 4.66 18.95 -22.81
N VAL A 190 3.81 18.34 -23.63
CA VAL A 190 3.78 18.55 -25.08
C VAL A 190 2.65 19.54 -25.41
N PRO A 191 2.95 20.80 -25.77
CA PRO A 191 1.89 21.77 -26.00
C PRO A 191 1.10 21.47 -27.28
N LEU A 192 -0.18 21.86 -27.31
CA LEU A 192 -1.14 21.60 -28.42
C LEU A 192 -0.60 21.76 -29.87
N PRO A 193 0.29 22.70 -30.21
CA PRO A 193 0.80 22.80 -31.58
C PRO A 193 1.69 21.63 -32.03
N TRP A 194 2.14 20.80 -31.09
CA TRP A 194 3.06 19.67 -31.30
C TRP A 194 2.51 18.35 -30.75
N ASP A 195 1.23 18.35 -30.41
CA ASP A 195 0.55 17.25 -29.75
C ASP A 195 -0.67 16.87 -30.60
N ASP A 196 -0.55 15.71 -31.24
CA ASP A 196 -1.58 15.15 -32.11
C ASP A 196 -2.68 14.43 -31.30
N VAL A 197 -2.46 14.13 -30.01
CA VAL A 197 -3.40 13.43 -29.11
C VAL A 197 -3.67 14.22 -27.81
N PRO A 198 -4.19 15.46 -27.91
CA PRO A 198 -4.14 16.48 -26.84
C PRO A 198 -5.09 16.34 -25.65
N ARG A 199 -5.51 15.12 -25.37
CA ARG A 199 -6.40 14.77 -24.27
C ARG A 199 -5.93 13.52 -23.54
N VAL A 200 -4.82 12.92 -23.94
CA VAL A 200 -4.33 11.65 -23.44
C VAL A 200 -2.88 11.85 -23.04
N GLY A 201 -2.66 12.15 -21.75
CA GLY A 201 -1.33 12.48 -21.26
C GLY A 201 -0.34 11.35 -21.53
N GLY A 202 0.81 11.71 -22.10
CA GLY A 202 1.85 10.76 -22.50
C GLY A 202 1.64 10.20 -23.90
N GLN A 203 0.65 10.68 -24.66
CA GLN A 203 0.48 10.40 -26.08
C GLN A 203 0.53 11.72 -26.85
N TRP A 204 1.43 11.85 -27.83
CA TRP A 204 1.64 13.12 -28.52
C TRP A 204 1.74 13.01 -30.06
N ASN A 205 1.77 11.80 -30.60
CA ASN A 205 1.89 11.54 -32.04
C ASN A 205 0.84 10.53 -32.48
N ASP A 206 0.12 10.83 -33.56
CA ASP A 206 -0.89 9.96 -34.17
C ASP A 206 -0.61 9.90 -35.68
N ALA A 207 0.22 8.93 -36.08
CA ALA A 207 0.80 8.85 -37.42
C ALA A 207 -0.21 8.51 -38.52
N ASP A 208 -1.26 7.76 -38.19
CA ASP A 208 -2.32 7.37 -39.14
C ASP A 208 -3.67 8.05 -38.90
N VAL A 209 -3.72 8.95 -37.93
CA VAL A 209 -4.78 9.95 -37.68
C VAL A 209 -6.11 9.30 -37.27
N ASP A 210 -6.01 8.23 -36.49
CA ASP A 210 -7.17 7.45 -36.04
C ASP A 210 -7.65 7.84 -34.63
N GLY A 211 -6.88 8.68 -33.93
CA GLY A 211 -7.15 9.19 -32.59
C GLY A 211 -6.48 8.42 -31.45
N TYR A 212 -5.66 7.41 -31.74
CA TYR A 212 -4.80 6.73 -30.78
C TYR A 212 -3.35 7.18 -30.95
N GLY A 213 -2.62 7.28 -29.84
CA GLY A 213 -1.23 7.74 -29.89
C GLY A 213 -0.25 6.60 -30.09
N ASP A 214 0.80 6.86 -30.88
CA ASP A 214 1.84 5.89 -31.24
C ASP A 214 2.89 5.68 -30.13
N ASN A 215 2.87 6.47 -29.04
CA ASN A 215 3.90 6.35 -28.02
C ASN A 215 3.67 5.04 -27.23
N PRO A 216 4.56 4.04 -27.34
CA PRO A 216 4.38 2.74 -26.67
C PRO A 216 4.42 2.85 -25.15
N ASP A 217 5.09 3.88 -24.62
CA ASP A 217 5.21 4.14 -23.19
C ASP A 217 4.01 4.94 -22.63
N GLY A 218 3.14 5.44 -23.51
CA GLY A 218 1.93 6.17 -23.14
C GLY A 218 0.74 5.24 -22.87
N PRO A 219 -0.30 5.71 -22.18
CA PRO A 219 -1.50 4.90 -21.93
C PRO A 219 -2.22 4.56 -23.23
N ALA A 220 -2.73 3.31 -23.31
CA ALA A 220 -3.47 2.77 -24.45
C ALA A 220 -2.81 3.07 -25.82
N PRO A 221 -1.54 2.66 -26.03
CA PRO A 221 -0.81 2.95 -27.24
C PRO A 221 -1.45 2.27 -28.45
N ASP A 222 -1.42 2.94 -29.60
CA ASP A 222 -1.87 2.36 -30.85
C ASP A 222 -1.03 1.13 -31.20
N GLN A 223 -1.71 -0.01 -31.32
CA GLN A 223 -1.07 -1.28 -31.68
C GLN A 223 -0.99 -1.47 -33.19
N CYS A 224 -1.57 -0.55 -33.96
CA CYS A 224 -1.73 -0.57 -35.40
C CYS A 224 -1.25 0.71 -36.11
N THR A 225 -0.15 1.31 -35.61
CA THR A 225 0.54 2.59 -35.99
C THR A 225 0.76 2.96 -37.47
N SER A 226 0.36 2.10 -38.41
CA SER A 226 0.46 2.33 -39.86
C SER A 226 -0.75 1.82 -40.66
N SER A 227 -1.79 1.36 -39.96
CA SER A 227 -2.94 0.65 -40.53
C SER A 227 -4.25 0.90 -39.78
N GLY A 228 -4.29 1.92 -38.94
CA GLY A 228 -5.49 2.57 -38.44
C GLY A 228 -6.35 3.10 -39.57
N THR A 229 -7.65 3.18 -39.30
CA THR A 229 -8.60 3.65 -40.31
C THR A 229 -8.57 5.17 -40.39
N ASP A 230 -8.65 5.73 -41.61
CA ASP A 230 -8.67 7.18 -41.92
C ASP A 230 -9.92 7.94 -41.36
N LEU A 231 -10.59 7.38 -40.34
CA LEU A 231 -11.82 7.86 -39.73
C LEU A 231 -11.78 7.60 -38.21
N LEU A 232 -11.73 8.69 -37.42
CA LEU A 232 -11.84 8.83 -35.95
C LEU A 232 -12.84 7.93 -35.18
N ASP A 233 -13.68 7.16 -35.86
CA ASP A 233 -14.74 6.33 -35.29
C ASP A 233 -14.61 4.84 -35.62
N ARG A 234 -13.54 4.38 -36.30
CA ARG A 234 -13.36 2.95 -36.63
C ARG A 234 -12.05 2.32 -36.12
N GLY A 235 -11.34 3.01 -35.23
CA GLY A 235 -10.30 2.41 -34.42
C GLY A 235 -10.93 1.59 -33.29
N SER A 236 -10.52 0.33 -33.14
CA SER A 236 -10.98 -0.54 -32.08
C SER A 236 -10.54 -0.03 -30.70
N ARG A 237 -11.42 -0.23 -29.73
CA ARG A 237 -11.23 0.11 -28.31
C ARG A 237 -10.85 -1.09 -27.46
N TRP A 238 -11.03 -2.30 -27.99
CA TRP A 238 -10.84 -3.55 -27.27
C TRP A 238 -10.10 -4.57 -28.15
N GLY A 239 -9.34 -5.45 -27.49
CA GLY A 239 -8.51 -6.43 -28.16
C GLY A 239 -7.20 -5.83 -28.64
N TYR A 240 -7.25 -4.95 -29.64
CA TYR A 240 -6.11 -4.18 -30.09
C TYR A 240 -6.49 -2.71 -30.28
N PHE A 241 -5.89 -1.78 -29.54
CA PHE A 241 -6.22 -0.36 -29.64
C PHE A 241 -5.75 0.22 -30.99
N GLY A 242 -6.54 1.11 -31.60
CA GLY A 242 -6.25 1.78 -32.89
C GLY A 242 -6.31 0.88 -34.14
N CYS A 243 -6.62 -0.40 -33.99
CA CYS A 243 -6.77 -1.30 -35.13
C CYS A 243 -8.13 -1.15 -35.85
N SER A 244 -8.25 -1.70 -37.05
CA SER A 244 -9.52 -1.65 -37.80
C SER A 244 -10.66 -2.38 -37.08
N ASP A 245 -11.80 -1.69 -36.93
CA ASP A 245 -13.09 -2.22 -36.49
C ASP A 245 -14.13 -1.98 -37.60
N GLN A 246 -14.53 -3.04 -38.30
CA GLN A 246 -15.35 -2.92 -39.50
C GLN A 246 -16.82 -2.61 -39.18
N ASP A 247 -17.37 -3.16 -38.11
CA ASP A 247 -18.79 -3.04 -37.77
C ASP A 247 -19.09 -2.01 -36.65
N LEU A 248 -18.06 -1.48 -36.00
CA LEU A 248 -18.05 -0.38 -35.05
C LEU A 248 -18.71 -0.75 -33.72
N ASP A 249 -18.32 -1.89 -33.20
CA ASP A 249 -18.76 -2.39 -31.91
C ASP A 249 -17.71 -2.20 -30.81
N GLY A 250 -16.47 -1.87 -31.19
CA GLY A 250 -15.34 -1.61 -30.31
C GLY A 250 -14.25 -2.69 -30.38
N TRP A 251 -14.50 -3.87 -30.92
CA TRP A 251 -13.50 -4.94 -31.04
C TRP A 251 -12.68 -4.84 -32.32
N ALA A 252 -11.38 -5.11 -32.23
CA ALA A 252 -10.52 -5.16 -33.41
C ALA A 252 -10.89 -6.34 -34.31
N ASP A 253 -10.97 -6.14 -35.63
CA ASP A 253 -11.29 -7.18 -36.63
C ASP A 253 -10.45 -8.46 -36.44
N ALA A 254 -9.20 -8.31 -35.98
CA ALA A 254 -8.27 -9.43 -35.78
C ALA A 254 -8.68 -10.39 -34.64
N VAL A 255 -9.46 -9.92 -33.66
CA VAL A 255 -9.98 -10.73 -32.53
C VAL A 255 -11.50 -10.83 -32.50
N ASP A 256 -12.19 -9.96 -33.23
CA ASP A 256 -13.62 -9.99 -33.41
C ASP A 256 -14.01 -11.22 -34.26
N ILE A 257 -14.84 -12.08 -33.67
CA ILE A 257 -15.35 -13.30 -34.32
C ILE A 257 -16.54 -12.98 -35.22
N CYS A 258 -17.23 -11.88 -34.95
CA CYS A 258 -18.46 -11.45 -35.60
C CYS A 258 -18.34 -10.27 -36.58
N GLN A 259 -17.17 -9.63 -36.75
CA GLN A 259 -16.61 -8.71 -37.80
C GLN A 259 -17.50 -7.82 -38.69
N ASN A 260 -18.73 -8.24 -38.99
CA ASN A 260 -19.69 -7.55 -39.85
C ASN A 260 -21.03 -7.32 -39.13
N THR A 261 -21.14 -7.68 -37.86
CA THR A 261 -22.35 -7.60 -37.05
C THR A 261 -21.98 -7.10 -35.67
N ARG A 262 -22.36 -5.85 -35.37
CA ARG A 262 -22.08 -5.25 -34.07
C ARG A 262 -22.51 -6.14 -32.90
N GLY A 263 -21.57 -6.37 -32.00
CA GLY A 263 -21.79 -7.10 -30.77
C GLY A 263 -21.27 -6.39 -29.52
N ASN A 264 -21.36 -7.10 -28.42
CA ASN A 264 -20.95 -6.64 -27.09
C ASN A 264 -20.49 -7.79 -26.20
N SER A 265 -20.48 -9.03 -26.70
CA SER A 265 -19.88 -10.17 -25.98
C SER A 265 -18.37 -9.98 -25.85
N TRP A 266 -17.84 -10.35 -24.70
CA TRP A 266 -16.44 -10.15 -24.33
C TRP A 266 -15.79 -11.37 -23.67
N VAL A 267 -16.59 -12.34 -23.20
CA VAL A 267 -16.09 -13.58 -22.59
C VAL A 267 -15.79 -14.64 -23.64
N ASP A 268 -16.74 -14.94 -24.52
CA ASP A 268 -16.62 -15.99 -25.52
C ASP A 268 -16.37 -15.45 -26.92
N ARG A 269 -17.30 -15.56 -27.86
CA ARG A 269 -17.16 -15.09 -29.24
C ARG A 269 -17.11 -13.57 -29.25
N LYS A 270 -15.96 -12.97 -28.93
CA LYS A 270 -15.75 -11.52 -28.81
C LYS A 270 -16.28 -10.76 -30.03
N GLY A 271 -17.02 -9.68 -29.79
CA GLY A 271 -17.65 -8.84 -30.82
C GLY A 271 -18.97 -9.38 -31.39
N CYS A 272 -19.55 -10.41 -30.76
CA CYS A 272 -20.87 -10.93 -31.17
C CYS A 272 -22.02 -10.36 -30.31
N GLU A 273 -23.25 -10.45 -30.82
CA GLU A 273 -24.45 -9.96 -30.13
C GLU A 273 -24.64 -10.67 -28.78
N ASP A 274 -24.74 -9.91 -27.71
CA ASP A 274 -25.05 -10.34 -26.35
C ASP A 274 -26.32 -9.59 -25.91
N SER A 275 -27.43 -10.33 -25.84
CA SER A 275 -28.77 -9.75 -25.76
C SER A 275 -29.14 -9.26 -24.36
N ASP A 276 -28.54 -9.83 -23.32
CA ASP A 276 -28.83 -9.49 -21.93
C ASP A 276 -27.65 -8.85 -21.20
N GLY A 277 -26.46 -8.87 -21.78
CA GLY A 277 -25.30 -8.07 -21.37
C GLY A 277 -24.41 -8.75 -20.34
N ASP A 278 -24.46 -10.07 -20.26
CA ASP A 278 -23.68 -10.87 -19.30
C ASP A 278 -22.27 -11.25 -19.79
N GLY A 279 -21.96 -10.87 -21.03
CA GLY A 279 -20.67 -11.03 -21.67
C GLY A 279 -20.57 -12.22 -22.61
N TRP A 280 -21.56 -13.10 -22.68
CA TRP A 280 -21.55 -14.24 -23.60
C TRP A 280 -22.41 -13.97 -24.83
N SER A 281 -21.99 -14.52 -25.96
CA SER A 281 -22.71 -14.34 -27.21
C SER A 281 -24.06 -15.07 -27.19
N THR A 282 -25.10 -14.42 -27.69
CA THR A 282 -26.51 -14.89 -27.71
C THR A 282 -26.67 -16.31 -28.30
N ASP A 283 -25.79 -16.70 -29.23
CA ASP A 283 -25.81 -18.03 -29.86
C ASP A 283 -25.20 -19.14 -28.98
N ALA A 284 -24.32 -18.76 -28.06
CA ALA A 284 -23.59 -19.67 -27.16
C ALA A 284 -24.15 -19.64 -25.73
N ASP A 285 -24.94 -18.61 -25.42
CA ASP A 285 -25.66 -18.45 -24.17
C ASP A 285 -26.89 -19.37 -24.11
N GLN A 286 -26.98 -20.13 -23.02
CA GLN A 286 -28.07 -21.08 -22.79
C GLN A 286 -29.36 -20.41 -22.28
N ASN A 287 -29.30 -19.14 -21.84
CA ASN A 287 -30.47 -18.33 -21.51
C ASN A 287 -30.26 -16.83 -21.86
N PRO A 288 -30.38 -16.50 -23.17
CA PRO A 288 -30.01 -15.19 -23.77
C PRO A 288 -30.99 -14.04 -23.50
N VAL A 289 -31.67 -14.07 -22.36
CA VAL A 289 -32.63 -13.03 -21.93
C VAL A 289 -32.43 -12.69 -20.46
N ASN A 290 -31.65 -13.47 -19.72
CA ASN A 290 -31.41 -13.26 -18.31
C ASN A 290 -29.93 -13.27 -18.02
N TRP A 291 -29.37 -12.07 -17.88
CA TRP A 291 -27.94 -11.82 -17.71
C TRP A 291 -27.30 -12.51 -16.49
N HIS A 292 -28.09 -13.07 -15.58
CA HIS A 292 -27.61 -13.84 -14.43
C HIS A 292 -27.51 -15.35 -14.68
N GLN A 293 -28.10 -15.83 -15.77
CA GLN A 293 -28.28 -17.25 -16.06
C GLN A 293 -27.71 -17.49 -17.44
N GLN A 294 -26.45 -17.91 -17.47
CA GLN A 294 -25.68 -17.93 -18.71
C GLN A 294 -25.41 -19.35 -19.21
N ARG A 295 -25.21 -20.26 -18.25
CA ARG A 295 -24.84 -21.64 -18.51
C ARG A 295 -25.43 -22.53 -17.42
N ASP A 296 -25.82 -23.72 -17.88
CA ASP A 296 -26.07 -24.90 -17.07
C ASP A 296 -24.87 -25.81 -17.37
N THR A 297 -23.83 -25.73 -16.54
CA THR A 297 -22.53 -26.36 -16.85
C THR A 297 -22.60 -27.88 -16.74
N ASP A 298 -23.48 -28.40 -15.89
CA ASP A 298 -23.63 -29.84 -15.66
C ASP A 298 -24.86 -30.48 -16.33
N GLY A 299 -25.77 -29.67 -16.87
CA GLY A 299 -26.88 -30.06 -17.73
C GLY A 299 -28.13 -30.54 -16.97
N ASP A 300 -28.33 -30.12 -15.73
CA ASP A 300 -29.43 -30.58 -14.87
C ASP A 300 -30.72 -29.75 -14.99
N GLY A 301 -30.65 -28.62 -15.69
CA GLY A 301 -31.76 -27.69 -15.92
C GLY A 301 -31.84 -26.52 -14.94
N HIS A 302 -30.87 -26.37 -14.05
CA HIS A 302 -30.60 -25.17 -13.24
C HIS A 302 -29.37 -24.43 -13.80
N TYR A 303 -29.25 -23.13 -13.56
CA TYR A 303 -28.21 -22.29 -14.16
C TYR A 303 -27.24 -21.77 -13.08
N ASP A 304 -25.95 -21.71 -13.44
CA ASP A 304 -24.75 -21.43 -12.63
C ASP A 304 -24.66 -20.00 -12.02
N ASN A 305 -25.75 -19.49 -11.45
CA ASN A 305 -26.03 -18.07 -11.14
C ASN A 305 -24.83 -17.18 -10.73
N HIS A 306 -24.72 -15.99 -11.32
CA HIS A 306 -23.68 -15.00 -10.98
C HIS A 306 -24.25 -13.83 -10.14
N GLY A 307 -24.94 -14.12 -9.02
CA GLY A 307 -25.42 -13.11 -8.06
C GLY A 307 -26.95 -13.02 -7.88
N SER A 308 -27.42 -11.94 -7.22
CA SER A 308 -28.83 -11.80 -6.80
C SER A 308 -29.80 -11.39 -7.92
N ASP A 309 -30.71 -12.30 -8.32
CA ASP A 309 -31.68 -12.14 -9.42
C ASP A 309 -32.86 -11.19 -9.09
N CYS A 310 -32.99 -10.11 -9.86
CA CYS A 310 -34.08 -9.12 -9.74
C CYS A 310 -35.28 -9.36 -10.68
N CYS A 311 -35.17 -10.28 -11.63
CA CYS A 311 -36.10 -10.49 -12.75
C CYS A 311 -37.09 -11.64 -12.53
N GLY A 312 -36.89 -12.47 -11.50
CA GLY A 312 -37.91 -13.37 -10.96
C GLY A 312 -38.19 -14.59 -11.84
N GLY A 313 -37.27 -15.54 -11.82
CA GLY A 313 -37.43 -16.87 -12.41
C GLY A 313 -36.43 -17.85 -11.80
N SER A 314 -36.70 -18.32 -10.58
CA SER A 314 -35.77 -19.11 -9.77
C SER A 314 -35.52 -20.51 -10.33
N SER A 315 -34.38 -20.69 -10.97
CA SER A 315 -33.63 -21.95 -11.06
C SER A 315 -32.16 -21.62 -10.80
N THR A 316 -31.89 -21.10 -9.60
CA THR A 316 -30.54 -20.88 -9.12
C THR A 316 -29.90 -22.23 -8.84
N ASP A 317 -28.71 -22.42 -9.36
CA ASP A 317 -27.85 -23.55 -9.05
C ASP A 317 -26.66 -23.06 -8.24
N ILE A 318 -26.58 -23.47 -6.97
CA ILE A 318 -25.44 -23.16 -6.12
C ILE A 318 -24.30 -24.19 -6.26
N TYR A 319 -24.54 -25.30 -6.99
CA TYR A 319 -23.59 -26.37 -7.29
C TYR A 319 -23.40 -26.57 -8.80
N PRO A 320 -22.91 -25.54 -9.53
CA PRO A 320 -22.92 -25.46 -11.00
C PRO A 320 -22.16 -26.55 -11.77
N LEU A 321 -21.47 -27.46 -11.09
CA LEU A 321 -20.70 -28.56 -11.71
C LEU A 321 -21.26 -29.95 -11.34
N ASN A 322 -22.32 -30.01 -10.53
CA ASN A 322 -22.88 -31.23 -10.01
C ASN A 322 -24.36 -31.38 -10.40
N GLY A 323 -24.60 -31.97 -11.57
CA GLY A 323 -25.94 -32.00 -12.17
C GLY A 323 -26.98 -32.93 -11.54
N ASN A 324 -26.80 -33.24 -10.25
CA ASN A 324 -27.81 -33.85 -9.40
C ASN A 324 -28.20 -32.94 -8.22
N GLN A 325 -27.54 -31.78 -8.03
CA GLN A 325 -27.63 -30.90 -6.86
C GLN A 325 -27.75 -29.44 -7.27
N TRP A 326 -28.65 -28.68 -6.65
CA TRP A 326 -28.85 -27.25 -6.99
C TRP A 326 -29.35 -26.37 -5.82
N GLU A 327 -29.61 -26.93 -4.64
CA GLU A 327 -30.00 -26.19 -3.40
C GLU A 327 -29.29 -26.75 -2.15
N ASP A 328 -29.09 -25.88 -1.16
CA ASP A 328 -28.49 -26.13 0.17
C ASP A 328 -29.31 -25.32 1.18
N LEU A 329 -30.10 -26.01 1.98
CA LEU A 329 -31.14 -25.48 2.85
C LEU A 329 -30.63 -25.21 4.26
N ASP A 330 -29.60 -25.92 4.70
CA ASP A 330 -28.97 -25.78 6.02
C ASP A 330 -27.57 -25.13 5.98
N ASN A 331 -27.12 -24.72 4.80
CA ASN A 331 -25.96 -23.88 4.54
C ASN A 331 -24.64 -24.53 5.00
N ASP A 332 -24.48 -25.81 4.70
CA ASP A 332 -23.32 -26.62 5.10
C ASP A 332 -22.34 -26.93 3.95
N GLY A 333 -22.72 -26.57 2.71
CA GLY A 333 -21.90 -26.79 1.52
C GLY A 333 -22.15 -28.13 0.83
N TRP A 334 -23.16 -28.90 1.24
CA TRP A 334 -23.67 -30.07 0.54
C TRP A 334 -25.06 -29.84 -0.06
N GLY A 335 -25.39 -30.56 -1.15
CA GLY A 335 -26.64 -30.36 -1.88
C GLY A 335 -27.79 -31.26 -1.42
N ASP A 336 -28.99 -30.72 -1.21
CA ASP A 336 -30.12 -31.44 -0.61
C ASP A 336 -30.97 -32.29 -1.57
N ASN A 337 -30.65 -32.30 -2.85
CA ASN A 337 -31.53 -32.85 -3.87
C ASN A 337 -31.34 -34.35 -4.06
N HIS A 338 -32.42 -35.14 -3.92
CA HIS A 338 -32.34 -36.61 -3.95
C HIS A 338 -32.93 -37.30 -5.20
N ASN A 339 -33.17 -36.61 -6.33
CA ASN A 339 -33.93 -37.20 -7.45
C ASN A 339 -33.12 -37.45 -8.75
N PHE A 340 -32.69 -38.70 -8.92
CA PHE A 340 -32.03 -39.33 -10.07
C PHE A 340 -32.81 -39.35 -11.42
N GLN A 341 -33.68 -38.39 -11.72
CA GLN A 341 -34.58 -38.52 -12.88
C GLN A 341 -33.87 -38.38 -14.25
N PHE A 342 -32.59 -37.98 -14.29
CA PHE A 342 -31.88 -37.66 -15.55
C PHE A 342 -30.52 -38.37 -15.80
N ALA A 343 -29.96 -39.14 -14.86
CA ALA A 343 -28.69 -39.84 -15.11
C ALA A 343 -28.78 -40.95 -16.19
N ASN A 344 -27.81 -40.92 -17.11
CA ASN A 344 -27.68 -41.70 -18.35
C ASN A 344 -27.93 -43.22 -18.22
N GLU A 345 -28.61 -43.80 -19.23
CA GLU A 345 -29.01 -45.22 -19.38
C GLU A 345 -27.89 -46.26 -19.19
N THR A 346 -26.61 -45.86 -19.20
CA THR A 346 -25.47 -46.77 -19.07
C THR A 346 -25.22 -47.28 -17.63
N LEU A 347 -25.64 -46.54 -16.60
CA LEU A 347 -25.50 -46.95 -15.19
C LEU A 347 -26.62 -47.88 -14.70
N ARG A 348 -27.72 -48.02 -15.46
CA ARG A 348 -28.91 -48.79 -15.05
C ARG A 348 -28.79 -50.31 -15.13
N LEU A 349 -27.73 -50.86 -15.73
CA LEU A 349 -27.73 -52.28 -16.16
C LEU A 349 -26.72 -53.20 -15.45
N PHE A 350 -25.94 -52.75 -14.47
CA PHE A 350 -24.84 -53.58 -13.94
C PHE A 350 -25.03 -54.19 -12.54
N ASN A 351 -25.76 -53.57 -11.58
CA ASN A 351 -25.66 -53.97 -10.16
C ASN A 351 -26.99 -54.19 -9.40
N GLY A 352 -27.96 -54.93 -9.95
CA GLY A 352 -29.16 -55.33 -9.18
C GLY A 352 -28.98 -56.65 -8.44
N HIS A 353 -28.73 -56.62 -7.12
CA HIS A 353 -28.73 -57.81 -6.26
C HIS A 353 -29.86 -57.71 -5.20
N ASP A 354 -30.73 -58.71 -5.17
CA ASP A 354 -31.81 -58.89 -4.17
C ASP A 354 -31.18 -59.47 -2.90
N VAL A 355 -31.15 -58.67 -1.82
CA VAL A 355 -30.35 -58.95 -0.62
C VAL A 355 -31.15 -59.78 0.40
N ASP A 356 -32.48 -59.63 0.45
CA ASP A 356 -33.32 -60.35 1.42
C ASP A 356 -34.06 -61.57 0.84
N GLY A 357 -34.00 -61.76 -0.48
CA GLY A 357 -34.45 -62.94 -1.20
C GLY A 357 -35.97 -63.05 -1.31
N ASP A 358 -36.70 -61.94 -1.19
CA ASP A 358 -38.15 -61.90 -1.32
C ASP A 358 -38.64 -61.90 -2.78
N GLY A 359 -37.73 -61.74 -3.74
CA GLY A 359 -37.99 -61.76 -5.16
C GLY A 359 -38.34 -60.39 -5.77
N THR A 360 -38.17 -59.30 -5.02
CA THR A 360 -38.18 -57.92 -5.50
C THR A 360 -36.75 -57.34 -5.46
N PRO A 361 -36.24 -56.70 -6.54
CA PRO A 361 -34.97 -55.99 -6.46
C PRO A 361 -35.10 -54.78 -5.53
N ASP A 362 -34.23 -54.70 -4.52
CA ASP A 362 -34.17 -53.57 -3.58
C ASP A 362 -33.59 -52.33 -4.29
N TRP A 363 -34.39 -51.26 -4.47
CA TRP A 363 -33.98 -50.01 -5.13
C TRP A 363 -33.57 -48.94 -4.11
N PHE A 364 -32.38 -49.05 -3.53
CA PHE A 364 -31.72 -47.92 -2.86
C PHE A 364 -30.43 -47.59 -3.60
N ASN A 365 -30.55 -46.77 -4.65
CA ASN A 365 -29.39 -46.09 -5.21
C ASN A 365 -29.29 -44.76 -4.45
N ILE A 366 -28.48 -44.75 -3.40
CA ILE A 366 -28.16 -43.55 -2.62
C ILE A 366 -27.31 -42.64 -3.51
N ASP A 367 -27.73 -41.38 -3.66
CA ASP A 367 -26.93 -40.35 -4.31
C ASP A 367 -25.85 -39.89 -3.34
N TRP A 368 -24.62 -40.38 -3.49
CA TRP A 368 -23.51 -40.10 -2.58
C TRP A 368 -22.80 -38.76 -2.88
N THR A 369 -23.33 -37.94 -3.80
CA THR A 369 -22.78 -36.62 -4.14
C THR A 369 -23.64 -35.46 -3.62
N GLY A 370 -24.74 -35.75 -2.92
CA GLY A 370 -25.54 -34.77 -2.18
C GLY A 370 -25.41 -34.97 -0.66
N ASP A 371 -26.02 -34.07 0.10
CA ASP A 371 -26.11 -34.14 1.54
C ASP A 371 -26.88 -35.39 1.98
N GLN A 372 -26.25 -36.15 2.85
CA GLN A 372 -26.81 -37.34 3.48
C GLN A 372 -27.52 -37.03 4.81
N CYS A 373 -27.42 -35.79 5.29
CA CYS A 373 -27.97 -35.24 6.52
C CYS A 373 -28.69 -33.86 6.32
N PRO A 374 -29.62 -33.71 5.35
CA PRO A 374 -30.21 -32.45 4.82
C PRO A 374 -31.08 -31.59 5.77
N GLU A 375 -31.05 -31.87 7.07
CA GLU A 375 -31.72 -31.06 8.09
C GLU A 375 -30.75 -30.68 9.24
N LEU A 376 -29.45 -30.95 9.07
CA LEU A 376 -28.41 -30.90 10.08
C LEU A 376 -27.09 -30.46 9.44
N GLN A 377 -26.77 -29.17 9.60
CA GLN A 377 -25.48 -28.62 9.17
C GLN A 377 -24.30 -29.50 9.60
N GLY A 378 -23.61 -30.08 8.62
CA GLY A 378 -22.47 -30.97 8.80
C GLY A 378 -21.41 -30.78 7.72
N PHE A 379 -20.19 -31.27 7.96
CA PHE A 379 -19.04 -30.98 7.09
C PHE A 379 -18.26 -32.22 6.64
N SER A 380 -18.69 -33.43 7.00
CA SER A 380 -18.00 -34.65 6.55
C SER A 380 -18.00 -34.78 5.03
N ALA A 381 -16.86 -35.15 4.44
CA ALA A 381 -16.63 -35.16 2.99
C ALA A 381 -16.14 -36.49 2.39
N HIS A 382 -15.60 -37.39 3.20
CA HIS A 382 -14.96 -38.63 2.76
C HIS A 382 -15.90 -39.83 2.69
N ASP A 383 -16.98 -39.82 3.47
CA ASP A 383 -18.05 -40.83 3.42
C ASP A 383 -19.43 -40.23 3.12
N ARG A 384 -20.11 -39.69 4.12
CA ARG A 384 -21.45 -39.14 4.02
C ARG A 384 -21.34 -37.63 4.01
N GLY A 385 -21.35 -37.07 2.81
CA GLY A 385 -21.45 -35.64 2.59
C GLY A 385 -22.49 -34.97 3.48
N GLY A 386 -22.15 -33.86 4.15
CA GLY A 386 -23.06 -32.97 4.90
C GLY A 386 -23.52 -33.49 6.26
N CYS A 387 -22.93 -34.58 6.75
CA CYS A 387 -23.20 -35.06 8.10
C CYS A 387 -22.24 -34.45 9.14
N LEU A 388 -22.66 -34.50 10.41
CA LEU A 388 -21.85 -34.00 11.53
C LEU A 388 -20.50 -34.74 11.57
N ASP A 389 -19.44 -33.94 11.59
CA ASP A 389 -18.05 -34.34 11.68
C ASP A 389 -17.45 -33.60 12.89
N THR A 390 -17.43 -34.28 14.04
CA THR A 390 -17.12 -33.60 15.30
C THR A 390 -15.61 -33.34 15.46
N ASP A 391 -14.74 -34.11 14.79
CA ASP A 391 -13.28 -33.95 14.84
C ASP A 391 -12.66 -33.38 13.56
N GLY A 392 -13.45 -33.15 12.51
CA GLY A 392 -13.08 -32.39 11.33
C GLY A 392 -12.14 -33.13 10.38
N ASP A 393 -12.06 -34.46 10.50
CA ASP A 393 -11.16 -35.29 9.69
C ASP A 393 -11.76 -35.65 8.31
N GLY A 394 -12.97 -35.15 8.04
CA GLY A 394 -13.73 -35.37 6.83
C GLY A 394 -14.59 -36.63 6.85
N TRP A 395 -14.61 -37.45 7.90
CA TRP A 395 -15.50 -38.62 8.02
C TRP A 395 -16.67 -38.36 8.96
N SER A 396 -17.84 -38.90 8.64
CA SER A 396 -19.07 -38.64 9.39
C SER A 396 -19.12 -39.39 10.72
N ASP A 397 -19.64 -38.72 11.75
CA ASP A 397 -19.86 -39.30 13.06
C ASP A 397 -20.76 -40.55 12.99
N PRO A 398 -20.51 -41.58 13.82
CA PRO A 398 -21.36 -42.77 13.87
C PRO A 398 -22.72 -42.43 14.46
N HIS A 399 -23.78 -42.99 13.87
CA HIS A 399 -25.11 -42.85 14.45
C HIS A 399 -25.95 -44.11 14.40
N VAL A 400 -26.77 -44.21 15.45
CA VAL A 400 -27.61 -45.36 15.73
C VAL A 400 -29.04 -45.03 15.34
N ALA A 401 -29.52 -45.65 14.26
CA ALA A 401 -30.90 -45.53 13.79
C ALA A 401 -31.91 -45.62 14.92
N GLN A 402 -32.79 -44.64 14.99
CA GLN A 402 -33.85 -44.58 16.00
C GLN A 402 -35.12 -45.32 15.56
N ASN A 403 -35.21 -45.68 14.28
CA ASN A 403 -36.37 -46.39 13.72
C ASN A 403 -36.02 -47.30 12.53
N GLN A 404 -37.00 -48.07 12.06
CA GLN A 404 -36.81 -49.16 11.07
C GLN A 404 -36.56 -48.68 9.64
N ASN A 405 -36.66 -47.36 9.40
CA ASN A 405 -36.43 -46.74 8.11
C ASN A 405 -35.11 -45.96 8.07
N GLU A 406 -34.41 -45.84 9.21
CA GLU A 406 -33.02 -45.37 9.29
C GLU A 406 -32.09 -46.58 9.30
N ALA A 407 -31.01 -46.51 8.53
CA ALA A 407 -29.94 -47.50 8.64
C ALA A 407 -29.12 -47.23 9.91
N THR A 408 -28.73 -48.28 10.66
CA THR A 408 -27.72 -48.16 11.71
C THR A 408 -26.35 -48.12 11.06
N TRP A 409 -25.52 -47.12 11.37
CA TRP A 409 -24.20 -46.92 10.76
C TRP A 409 -23.12 -47.22 11.82
N ALA A 410 -22.32 -48.26 11.61
CA ALA A 410 -21.45 -48.81 12.65
C ALA A 410 -20.08 -49.24 12.10
N TYR A 411 -19.02 -48.96 12.87
CA TYR A 411 -17.62 -49.41 12.71
C TYR A 411 -17.46 -50.75 11.99
N ASN A 412 -17.00 -50.76 10.72
CA ASN A 412 -16.64 -52.00 10.03
C ASN A 412 -15.43 -51.90 9.07
N ARG A 413 -14.22 -51.97 9.66
CA ARG A 413 -12.89 -51.98 9.01
C ARG A 413 -12.72 -52.97 7.86
N SER A 414 -13.52 -54.04 7.79
CA SER A 414 -13.34 -55.12 6.79
C SER A 414 -14.12 -54.92 5.49
N GLN A 415 -15.09 -54.00 5.48
CA GLN A 415 -15.90 -53.70 4.30
C GLN A 415 -15.45 -52.41 3.61
N CYS A 416 -14.94 -51.41 4.33
CA CYS A 416 -14.56 -50.13 3.72
C CYS A 416 -13.23 -50.17 2.91
N ASN A 417 -12.44 -51.25 3.01
CA ASN A 417 -11.10 -51.37 2.40
C ASN A 417 -10.94 -52.59 1.45
N ALA A 418 -12.02 -53.27 1.06
CA ALA A 418 -11.94 -54.38 0.12
C ALA A 418 -11.86 -53.88 -1.34
N ILE A 419 -11.04 -54.53 -2.17
CA ILE A 419 -10.77 -54.18 -3.59
C ILE A 419 -12.05 -54.10 -4.46
N ASP A 420 -13.14 -54.71 -4.00
CA ASP A 420 -14.44 -54.83 -4.65
C ASP A 420 -15.59 -54.19 -3.84
N SER A 421 -15.27 -53.38 -2.83
CA SER A 421 -16.23 -52.59 -2.05
C SER A 421 -16.45 -51.21 -2.65
N ASP A 422 -17.69 -50.71 -2.62
CA ASP A 422 -18.04 -49.35 -3.05
C ASP A 422 -17.69 -48.28 -2.00
N GLY A 423 -17.10 -48.68 -0.87
CA GLY A 423 -16.46 -47.80 0.11
C GLY A 423 -17.39 -46.91 0.94
N ARG A 424 -18.70 -46.88 0.66
CA ARG A 424 -19.61 -45.83 1.19
C ARG A 424 -20.83 -46.34 1.95
N ASN A 425 -21.26 -47.58 1.75
CA ASN A 425 -22.48 -48.09 2.40
C ASN A 425 -22.22 -48.66 3.80
N GLY A 426 -22.61 -47.92 4.85
CA GLY A 426 -22.46 -48.34 6.24
C GLY A 426 -21.08 -48.11 6.86
N CYS A 427 -20.26 -47.27 6.21
CA CYS A 427 -19.00 -46.76 6.75
C CYS A 427 -19.29 -45.44 7.49
N ALA A 428 -18.64 -45.26 8.64
CA ALA A 428 -18.60 -44.07 9.47
C ALA A 428 -17.18 -44.01 10.03
N ASP A 429 -16.76 -42.85 10.56
CA ASP A 429 -15.42 -42.66 11.10
C ASP A 429 -15.02 -43.83 12.03
N ASN A 430 -13.80 -44.34 11.82
CA ASN A 430 -13.22 -45.45 12.54
C ASN A 430 -12.54 -45.00 13.86
N TRP A 431 -12.49 -43.69 14.12
CA TRP A 431 -11.73 -43.11 15.22
C TRP A 431 -12.39 -41.89 15.88
N PRO A 432 -13.56 -42.06 16.53
CA PRO A 432 -14.33 -40.96 17.10
C PRO A 432 -13.60 -40.47 18.35
N GLY A 433 -12.61 -39.63 18.16
CA GLY A 433 -11.57 -39.37 19.13
C GLY A 433 -10.57 -40.53 19.32
N GLY A 434 -9.33 -40.33 18.85
CA GLY A 434 -8.17 -40.74 19.64
C GLY A 434 -6.91 -41.19 18.90
N ASN A 435 -5.78 -40.94 19.53
CA ASN A 435 -4.45 -41.46 19.20
C ASN A 435 -4.43 -42.99 18.92
N GLY A 436 -3.78 -43.39 17.83
CA GLY A 436 -3.91 -44.65 17.09
C GLY A 436 -3.46 -45.97 17.74
N ASN A 437 -3.90 -47.12 17.18
CA ASN A 437 -3.00 -48.27 16.89
C ASN A 437 -3.52 -49.41 15.96
N SER A 438 -2.68 -49.71 14.96
CA SER A 438 -2.17 -51.02 14.51
C SER A 438 -2.58 -51.56 13.12
N GLY A 439 -1.55 -51.77 12.29
CA GLY A 439 -1.68 -52.52 11.04
C GLY A 439 -0.42 -52.93 10.25
N GLU A 440 0.76 -52.29 10.31
CA GLU A 440 2.02 -52.71 9.60
C GLU A 440 3.28 -52.23 10.39
N PRO A 441 4.51 -52.75 10.17
CA PRO A 441 5.50 -52.99 11.23
C PRO A 441 6.55 -51.89 11.42
N CYS A 442 6.29 -50.93 12.30
CA CYS A 442 7.33 -50.02 12.80
C CYS A 442 8.05 -50.63 14.02
N GLY A 443 9.26 -51.13 13.81
CA GLY A 443 10.11 -51.70 14.86
C GLY A 443 10.73 -50.62 15.75
N SER A 444 10.21 -50.46 16.97
CA SER A 444 10.74 -49.69 18.11
C SER A 444 10.97 -48.18 17.92
N ILE A 445 9.97 -47.35 18.19
CA ILE A 445 10.04 -45.95 18.70
C ILE A 445 8.63 -45.55 19.22
N ALA A 446 8.55 -44.63 20.19
CA ALA A 446 7.40 -44.37 21.06
C ALA A 446 6.34 -43.36 20.54
N ASN A 447 6.49 -42.77 19.34
CA ASN A 447 5.69 -41.61 18.89
C ASN A 447 4.75 -41.88 17.69
N CYS A 448 4.30 -43.12 17.49
CA CYS A 448 3.58 -43.51 16.26
C CYS A 448 2.05 -43.39 16.35
N SER A 449 1.48 -42.77 17.40
CA SER A 449 0.03 -42.74 17.63
C SER A 449 -0.66 -41.47 17.15
N GLN A 450 0.07 -40.48 16.62
CA GLN A 450 -0.45 -39.18 16.18
C GLN A 450 -0.49 -39.02 14.65
N GLN A 451 -0.29 -40.11 13.90
CA GLN A 451 -0.32 -40.05 12.44
C GLN A 451 -1.41 -40.96 11.88
N TRP A 452 -2.14 -40.42 10.92
CA TRP A 452 -3.14 -41.11 10.12
C TRP A 452 -2.85 -40.80 8.67
N HIS A 453 -2.69 -41.85 7.87
CA HIS A 453 -2.41 -41.77 6.44
C HIS A 453 -1.04 -41.16 6.07
N ASP A 454 -0.45 -41.76 5.05
CA ASP A 454 0.80 -41.37 4.38
C ASP A 454 0.42 -41.61 2.92
N LYS A 455 -0.17 -40.57 2.31
CA LYS A 455 -0.90 -40.69 1.05
C LYS A 455 0.03 -40.98 -0.11
N ASP A 456 1.23 -40.41 -0.08
CA ASP A 456 2.20 -40.47 -1.16
C ASP A 456 3.32 -41.50 -0.91
N GLY A 457 3.49 -41.97 0.33
CA GLY A 457 4.28 -43.13 0.71
C GLY A 457 5.74 -42.81 1.02
N ASP A 458 6.05 -41.64 1.55
CA ASP A 458 7.41 -41.14 1.77
C ASP A 458 7.95 -41.30 3.22
N ASP A 459 7.15 -41.94 4.08
CA ASP A 459 7.39 -42.15 5.51
C ASP A 459 7.28 -40.86 6.38
N TYR A 460 6.69 -39.78 5.86
CA TYR A 460 6.07 -38.67 6.59
C TYR A 460 4.54 -38.85 6.58
N GLY A 461 3.80 -38.12 7.41
CA GLY A 461 2.36 -38.35 7.55
C GLY A 461 1.55 -37.07 7.45
N ASP A 462 0.37 -37.21 6.84
CA ASP A 462 -0.49 -36.12 6.35
C ASP A 462 -1.11 -35.22 7.45
N ASN A 463 -0.81 -35.47 8.73
CA ASN A 463 -1.44 -34.78 9.85
C ASN A 463 -0.74 -33.45 10.16
N THR A 464 -1.50 -32.36 10.14
CA THR A 464 -1.04 -30.97 10.32
C THR A 464 -0.96 -30.49 11.77
N THR A 465 -1.22 -31.35 12.76
CA THR A 465 -1.13 -30.94 14.19
C THR A 465 0.32 -30.58 14.57
N PRO A 466 0.57 -29.47 15.31
CA PRO A 466 1.92 -28.98 15.62
C PRO A 466 2.88 -29.97 16.31
N ASP A 467 2.35 -31.02 16.95
CA ASP A 467 3.14 -32.06 17.62
C ASP A 467 3.35 -33.32 16.76
N ALA A 468 2.89 -33.34 15.50
CA ALA A 468 2.99 -34.50 14.62
C ALA A 468 4.46 -34.80 14.30
N TRP A 469 4.95 -35.94 14.79
CA TRP A 469 6.29 -36.41 14.45
C TRP A 469 6.36 -36.75 12.96
N ARG A 470 7.16 -36.00 12.18
CA ARG A 470 7.27 -36.12 10.71
C ARG A 470 5.98 -35.69 9.99
N GLN A 471 5.49 -34.49 10.30
CA GLN A 471 4.46 -33.84 9.51
C GLN A 471 4.91 -33.69 8.06
N ASP A 472 3.99 -33.97 7.15
CA ASP A 472 4.19 -33.80 5.72
C ASP A 472 3.53 -32.49 5.24
N ALA A 473 4.34 -31.55 4.75
CA ALA A 473 3.86 -30.31 4.13
C ALA A 473 3.31 -30.53 2.70
N PHE A 474 3.65 -31.66 2.05
CA PHE A 474 3.35 -31.96 0.65
C PHE A 474 2.78 -33.37 0.45
N ASN A 475 1.59 -33.62 1.00
CA ASN A 475 0.89 -34.92 1.02
C ASN A 475 0.54 -35.58 -0.34
N GLU A 476 1.05 -35.08 -1.47
CA GLU A 476 0.93 -35.66 -2.81
C GLU A 476 2.28 -35.81 -3.53
N ASP A 477 3.35 -35.25 -2.97
CA ASP A 477 4.71 -35.27 -3.52
C ASP A 477 5.63 -36.08 -2.61
N PRO A 478 5.84 -37.38 -2.88
CA PRO A 478 6.62 -38.27 -2.00
C PRO A 478 8.12 -37.99 -2.02
N SER A 479 8.53 -36.88 -2.63
CA SER A 479 9.89 -36.39 -2.64
C SER A 479 10.07 -35.09 -1.85
N GLN A 480 8.98 -34.50 -1.34
CA GLN A 480 8.94 -33.32 -0.50
C GLN A 480 8.11 -33.57 0.75
N TRP A 481 8.53 -33.05 1.90
CA TRP A 481 7.82 -33.29 3.16
C TRP A 481 7.96 -32.17 4.20
N ASN A 482 8.85 -31.20 3.95
CA ASN A 482 9.12 -30.09 4.86
C ASN A 482 9.10 -28.79 4.07
N ASP A 483 8.49 -27.76 4.65
CA ASP A 483 8.41 -26.39 4.13
C ASP A 483 8.67 -25.47 5.34
N THR A 484 9.87 -24.89 5.44
CA THR A 484 10.30 -24.19 6.65
C THR A 484 9.78 -22.76 6.74
N ASP A 485 9.53 -22.10 5.62
CA ASP A 485 9.04 -20.70 5.55
C ASP A 485 7.60 -20.57 5.00
N LEU A 486 6.96 -21.69 4.66
CA LEU A 486 5.55 -21.82 4.31
C LEU A 486 5.18 -21.14 2.99
N ASP A 487 6.11 -21.17 2.03
CA ASP A 487 5.94 -20.55 0.72
C ASP A 487 5.36 -21.50 -0.35
N GLY A 488 5.22 -22.78 -0.01
CA GLY A 488 4.68 -23.80 -0.88
C GLY A 488 5.72 -24.52 -1.74
N PHE A 489 7.01 -24.33 -1.47
CA PHE A 489 8.11 -25.10 -2.04
C PHE A 489 8.82 -25.92 -0.95
N GLY A 490 9.32 -27.11 -1.32
CA GLY A 490 9.79 -28.07 -0.31
C GLY A 490 11.30 -28.05 -0.10
N ASP A 491 11.73 -28.06 1.16
CA ASP A 491 13.14 -27.94 1.56
C ASP A 491 14.06 -29.05 1.05
N ASN A 492 13.53 -30.21 0.62
CA ASN A 492 14.38 -31.31 0.19
C ASN A 492 14.99 -31.00 -1.18
N PRO A 493 16.31 -30.75 -1.29
CA PRO A 493 16.94 -30.35 -2.56
C PRO A 493 16.96 -31.45 -3.62
N ALA A 494 16.56 -32.68 -3.27
CA ALA A 494 16.41 -33.80 -4.19
C ALA A 494 14.94 -34.06 -4.61
N GLY A 495 14.00 -33.23 -4.16
CA GLY A 495 12.57 -33.33 -4.46
C GLY A 495 12.19 -32.83 -5.86
N THR A 496 10.90 -32.89 -6.21
CA THR A 496 10.38 -32.48 -7.52
C THR A 496 10.21 -30.97 -7.68
N THR A 497 9.96 -30.24 -6.58
CA THR A 497 9.95 -28.77 -6.51
C THR A 497 10.76 -28.30 -5.31
N PRO A 498 12.10 -28.45 -5.35
CA PRO A 498 12.97 -28.07 -4.24
C PRO A 498 13.01 -26.57 -4.10
N ASP A 499 12.78 -26.10 -2.88
CA ASP A 499 12.99 -24.72 -2.51
C ASP A 499 14.49 -24.37 -2.56
N ALA A 500 14.80 -23.31 -3.29
CA ALA A 500 16.13 -22.76 -3.42
C ALA A 500 16.47 -21.75 -2.30
N CYS A 501 15.47 -21.27 -1.55
CA CYS A 501 15.54 -20.35 -0.43
C CYS A 501 14.80 -20.87 0.84
N PRO A 502 15.20 -22.02 1.43
CA PRO A 502 14.39 -22.80 2.40
C PRO A 502 14.06 -22.15 3.76
N VAL A 503 14.30 -20.86 3.96
CA VAL A 503 14.03 -20.15 5.21
C VAL A 503 13.52 -18.72 4.98
N ASP A 504 13.54 -18.27 3.72
CA ASP A 504 13.22 -16.91 3.31
C ASP A 504 12.07 -17.02 2.31
N TRP A 505 10.84 -16.81 2.78
CA TRP A 505 9.62 -16.96 1.98
C TRP A 505 9.72 -16.29 0.61
N GLY A 506 9.33 -17.00 -0.45
CA GLY A 506 9.31 -16.45 -1.80
C GLY A 506 8.23 -17.03 -2.72
N ASN A 507 8.05 -16.38 -3.87
CA ASN A 507 7.00 -16.67 -4.84
C ASN A 507 7.55 -16.99 -6.24
N SER A 508 8.87 -17.01 -6.41
CA SER A 508 9.52 -17.36 -7.68
C SER A 508 9.13 -18.77 -8.12
N SER A 509 8.87 -18.93 -9.42
CA SER A 509 8.29 -20.15 -9.98
C SER A 509 8.92 -20.63 -11.29
N VAL A 510 10.04 -20.03 -11.72
CA VAL A 510 10.68 -20.36 -13.01
C VAL A 510 12.10 -20.87 -12.85
N ASP A 511 12.95 -20.18 -12.10
CA ASP A 511 14.35 -20.56 -11.90
C ASP A 511 14.62 -21.12 -10.51
N ARG A 512 14.53 -20.29 -9.48
CA ARG A 512 14.79 -20.63 -8.08
C ARG A 512 13.46 -20.61 -7.34
N PHE A 513 12.75 -21.72 -7.47
CA PHE A 513 11.52 -21.99 -6.75
C PHE A 513 11.65 -21.62 -5.27
N GLY A 514 10.69 -20.86 -4.76
CA GLY A 514 10.61 -20.42 -3.36
C GLY A 514 11.50 -19.23 -2.98
N CYS A 515 12.20 -18.62 -3.93
CA CYS A 515 12.92 -17.38 -3.67
C CYS A 515 12.05 -16.15 -3.96
N GLN A 516 12.37 -15.02 -3.33
CA GLN A 516 11.64 -13.77 -3.50
C GLN A 516 11.66 -13.29 -4.97
N ASP A 517 10.50 -12.91 -5.48
CA ASP A 517 10.24 -12.35 -6.82
C ASP A 517 9.30 -11.14 -6.65
N ASP A 518 9.89 -9.95 -6.69
CA ASP A 518 9.22 -8.70 -6.31
C ASP A 518 8.23 -8.20 -7.37
N ASP A 519 8.42 -8.55 -8.65
CA ASP A 519 7.59 -8.06 -9.74
C ASP A 519 6.61 -9.12 -10.30
N GLY A 520 6.79 -10.39 -9.91
CA GLY A 520 5.86 -11.48 -10.12
C GLY A 520 5.93 -12.09 -11.52
N ASP A 521 7.05 -11.94 -12.22
CA ASP A 521 7.25 -12.55 -13.54
C ASP A 521 7.68 -14.02 -13.50
N GLY A 522 7.98 -14.50 -12.29
CA GLY A 522 8.35 -15.86 -11.95
C GLY A 522 9.86 -16.08 -11.79
N TRP A 523 10.72 -15.12 -12.12
CA TRP A 523 12.16 -15.21 -11.91
C TRP A 523 12.57 -14.62 -10.57
N SER A 524 13.46 -15.30 -9.86
CA SER A 524 13.90 -14.86 -8.54
C SER A 524 14.77 -13.61 -8.59
N ASN A 525 14.63 -12.75 -7.59
CA ASN A 525 15.52 -11.63 -7.33
C ASN A 525 16.99 -12.11 -7.19
N PRO A 526 17.95 -11.27 -7.61
CA PRO A 526 19.36 -11.57 -7.39
C PRO A 526 19.74 -11.43 -5.91
N ASP A 527 20.48 -12.39 -5.38
CA ASP A 527 20.93 -12.39 -3.98
C ASP A 527 22.38 -12.90 -3.82
N SER A 528 22.78 -13.21 -2.59
CA SER A 528 24.14 -13.69 -2.30
C SER A 528 24.46 -15.08 -2.88
N SER A 529 23.44 -15.85 -3.27
CA SER A 529 23.52 -17.22 -3.74
C SER A 529 23.40 -17.35 -5.26
N GLU A 530 22.65 -16.48 -5.93
CA GLU A 530 22.56 -16.40 -7.40
C GLU A 530 22.61 -14.94 -7.86
N SER A 531 23.47 -14.66 -8.84
CA SER A 531 23.60 -13.32 -9.39
C SER A 531 22.59 -13.08 -10.51
N ALA A 532 22.27 -11.81 -10.76
CA ALA A 532 21.48 -11.39 -11.90
C ALA A 532 22.08 -11.88 -13.23
N HIS A 533 21.23 -12.15 -14.22
CA HIS A 533 21.65 -12.36 -15.61
C HIS A 533 22.49 -11.16 -16.11
N PRO A 534 23.58 -11.35 -16.86
CA PRO A 534 24.08 -12.60 -17.44
C PRO A 534 25.10 -13.36 -16.58
N ALA A 535 25.44 -12.83 -15.40
CA ALA A 535 26.42 -13.45 -14.50
C ALA A 535 25.85 -14.71 -13.83
N GLY A 536 24.57 -14.70 -13.51
CA GLY A 536 23.77 -15.85 -13.07
C GLY A 536 22.48 -15.97 -13.87
N ASN A 537 21.48 -16.64 -13.29
CA ASN A 537 20.17 -16.81 -13.93
C ASN A 537 19.05 -16.04 -13.23
N ALA A 538 19.33 -15.40 -12.10
CA ALA A 538 18.35 -14.57 -11.40
C ALA A 538 17.97 -13.35 -12.25
N ASP A 539 16.84 -12.75 -11.91
CA ASP A 539 16.26 -11.60 -12.59
C ASP A 539 17.27 -10.43 -12.66
N SER A 540 17.48 -9.91 -13.87
CA SER A 540 18.30 -8.71 -14.09
C SER A 540 17.61 -7.39 -13.73
N ASN A 541 16.28 -7.38 -13.66
CA ASN A 541 15.44 -6.24 -13.33
C ASN A 541 14.23 -6.66 -12.49
N SER A 542 14.46 -6.91 -11.20
CA SER A 542 13.50 -7.34 -10.18
C SER A 542 12.38 -6.33 -9.83
N SER A 543 12.11 -5.36 -10.71
CA SER A 543 11.08 -4.34 -10.52
C SER A 543 10.21 -4.16 -11.77
N ASN A 544 10.52 -4.89 -12.85
CA ASN A 544 9.86 -4.79 -14.12
C ASN A 544 9.58 -6.20 -14.67
N PRO A 545 8.33 -6.67 -14.58
CA PRO A 545 7.98 -8.06 -14.84
C PRO A 545 8.03 -8.44 -16.33
N ASP A 546 8.41 -7.49 -17.19
CA ASP A 546 8.63 -7.74 -18.60
C ASP A 546 10.13 -7.92 -18.95
N GLN A 547 11.08 -7.74 -18.02
CA GLN A 547 12.52 -7.55 -18.30
C GLN A 547 13.50 -8.42 -17.47
N TRP A 548 13.22 -9.71 -17.28
CA TRP A 548 14.09 -10.57 -16.44
C TRP A 548 15.48 -10.92 -16.97
N ARG A 549 15.77 -10.68 -18.25
CA ARG A 549 16.98 -11.15 -18.92
C ARG A 549 17.75 -10.02 -19.55
N ASP A 550 19.04 -9.89 -19.23
CA ASP A 550 19.99 -8.96 -19.85
C ASP A 550 21.24 -9.71 -20.37
N SER A 551 21.32 -10.00 -21.67
CA SER A 551 22.33 -10.90 -22.24
C SER A 551 23.74 -10.31 -22.37
N ASP A 552 23.87 -9.00 -22.48
CA ASP A 552 25.16 -8.34 -22.57
C ASP A 552 25.55 -7.57 -21.30
N GLY A 553 24.64 -7.46 -20.34
CA GLY A 553 24.87 -6.95 -19.00
C GLY A 553 24.92 -5.44 -18.94
N ASP A 554 24.22 -4.75 -19.85
CA ASP A 554 24.26 -3.29 -19.99
C ASP A 554 23.16 -2.55 -19.20
N GLY A 555 22.29 -3.30 -18.52
CA GLY A 555 21.19 -2.80 -17.71
C GLY A 555 19.88 -2.60 -18.47
N PHE A 556 19.81 -2.94 -19.75
CA PHE A 556 18.58 -2.98 -20.53
C PHE A 556 18.20 -4.44 -20.82
N GLY A 557 16.92 -4.81 -20.62
CA GLY A 557 16.51 -6.20 -20.78
C GLY A 557 16.32 -6.60 -22.26
N ASP A 558 16.60 -7.85 -22.59
CA ASP A 558 16.63 -8.40 -23.95
C ASP A 558 15.32 -8.25 -24.74
N PHE A 559 14.19 -8.05 -24.06
CA PHE A 559 12.88 -8.00 -24.71
C PHE A 559 12.58 -6.60 -25.26
N THR A 560 13.15 -6.29 -26.43
CA THR A 560 13.08 -4.98 -27.12
C THR A 560 11.68 -4.34 -27.21
N ASN A 561 10.61 -5.14 -27.31
CA ASN A 561 9.24 -4.65 -27.51
C ASN A 561 8.49 -4.35 -26.21
N ARG A 562 9.16 -4.42 -25.07
CA ARG A 562 8.60 -4.20 -23.74
C ARG A 562 9.22 -2.94 -23.13
N THR A 563 8.65 -2.48 -22.02
CA THR A 563 9.11 -1.28 -21.33
C THR A 563 10.59 -1.40 -20.93
N ASN A 564 11.39 -0.44 -21.38
CA ASN A 564 12.83 -0.39 -21.13
C ASN A 564 13.68 -1.52 -21.77
N GLY A 565 13.17 -2.15 -22.83
CA GLY A 565 13.89 -3.17 -23.58
C GLY A 565 15.08 -2.65 -24.41
N ASP A 566 16.08 -3.50 -24.54
CA ASP A 566 17.29 -3.31 -25.31
C ASP A 566 17.02 -3.51 -26.82
N PHE A 567 17.44 -2.53 -27.63
CA PHE A 567 17.38 -2.56 -29.09
C PHE A 567 18.54 -3.35 -29.73
N CYS A 568 19.59 -3.63 -28.98
CA CYS A 568 20.75 -4.41 -29.35
C CYS A 568 21.11 -5.52 -28.33
N PRO A 569 20.23 -6.54 -28.07
CA PRO A 569 20.29 -7.54 -26.97
C PRO A 569 21.52 -8.46 -26.84
N GLN A 570 22.58 -8.20 -27.57
CA GLN A 570 23.79 -9.01 -27.66
C GLN A 570 25.04 -8.12 -27.73
N GLN A 571 24.89 -6.82 -27.57
CA GLN A 571 25.92 -5.82 -27.68
C GLN A 571 25.70 -4.76 -26.61
N PHE A 572 26.52 -4.84 -25.56
CA PHE A 572 26.55 -3.87 -24.48
C PHE A 572 26.44 -2.44 -25.03
N GLY A 573 25.42 -1.73 -24.57
CA GLY A 573 25.10 -0.39 -24.99
C GLY A 573 24.75 0.53 -23.85
N TYR A 574 24.12 1.63 -24.24
CA TYR A 574 23.84 2.76 -23.37
C TYR A 574 22.47 3.36 -23.70
N ALA A 575 21.93 4.17 -22.79
CA ALA A 575 20.62 4.80 -22.97
C ALA A 575 20.51 5.61 -24.28
N ASN A 576 21.62 6.17 -24.75
CA ASN A 576 21.76 7.03 -25.94
C ASN A 576 22.52 6.36 -27.11
N GLY A 577 22.51 5.03 -27.20
CA GLY A 577 23.22 4.26 -28.24
C GLY A 577 22.90 4.60 -29.71
N ASP A 578 23.87 4.39 -30.61
CA ASP A 578 23.68 4.52 -32.06
C ASP A 578 22.85 3.34 -32.59
N GLY A 579 21.53 3.52 -32.59
CA GLY A 579 20.56 2.47 -32.95
C GLY A 579 19.38 2.36 -31.99
N GLY A 580 19.42 3.07 -30.86
CA GLY A 580 18.40 3.02 -29.82
C GLY A 580 19.00 2.75 -28.43
N ARG A 581 18.12 2.66 -27.45
CA ARG A 581 18.43 2.29 -26.06
C ARG A 581 19.07 0.89 -26.01
N GLY A 582 20.17 0.75 -25.26
CA GLY A 582 20.94 -0.51 -25.14
C GLY A 582 21.82 -0.84 -26.36
N CYS A 583 21.96 0.10 -27.31
CA CYS A 583 22.94 -0.04 -28.39
C CYS A 583 24.29 0.61 -28.04
N PRO A 584 25.41 0.15 -28.64
CA PRO A 584 26.71 0.78 -28.47
C PRO A 584 26.70 2.26 -28.85
N LEU A 585 27.51 3.07 -28.17
CA LEU A 585 27.73 4.47 -28.53
C LEU A 585 28.27 4.61 -29.96
N PRO A 586 28.07 5.77 -30.60
CA PRO A 586 28.75 6.11 -31.84
C PRO A 586 30.25 5.85 -31.70
N ALA A 587 30.88 5.27 -32.74
CA ALA A 587 32.29 4.84 -32.70
C ALA A 587 33.32 5.97 -32.46
N GLU A 588 32.88 7.22 -32.32
CA GLU A 588 33.68 8.40 -32.07
C GLU A 588 33.20 9.17 -30.82
N ASP A 589 32.54 8.51 -29.87
CA ASP A 589 32.13 9.06 -28.55
C ASP A 589 32.54 8.03 -27.47
N SER A 590 33.76 8.17 -26.94
CA SER A 590 34.44 7.15 -26.14
C SER A 590 33.93 7.06 -24.69
N ASP A 591 33.38 8.14 -24.15
CA ASP A 591 32.91 8.23 -22.77
C ASP A 591 31.42 8.52 -22.64
N GLY A 592 30.68 8.63 -23.75
CA GLY A 592 29.22 8.49 -23.79
C GLY A 592 28.44 9.66 -23.23
N ASP A 593 29.08 10.81 -23.08
CA ASP A 593 28.49 12.03 -22.54
C ASP A 593 27.66 12.81 -23.59
N GLY A 594 27.66 12.33 -24.84
CA GLY A 594 26.94 12.92 -25.97
C GLY A 594 27.77 13.89 -26.81
N ILE A 595 29.07 14.06 -26.52
CA ILE A 595 30.03 14.84 -27.30
C ILE A 595 31.04 13.89 -27.95
N ILE A 596 31.25 14.02 -29.26
CA ILE A 596 32.21 13.17 -29.97
C ILE A 596 33.66 13.49 -29.57
N ASP A 597 34.52 12.47 -29.49
CA ASP A 597 35.94 12.52 -29.09
C ASP A 597 36.75 13.66 -29.73
N ASP A 598 36.43 14.00 -30.98
CA ASP A 598 37.13 15.05 -31.74
C ASP A 598 36.79 16.48 -31.24
N ASP A 599 35.62 16.65 -30.61
CA ASP A 599 35.10 17.90 -30.05
C ASP A 599 35.09 17.90 -28.50
N ASP A 600 35.25 16.73 -27.87
CA ASP A 600 35.25 16.55 -26.42
C ASP A 600 36.59 16.91 -25.76
N ILE A 601 36.52 17.79 -24.77
CA ILE A 601 37.65 18.28 -23.99
C ILE A 601 37.95 17.37 -22.79
N CYS A 602 36.94 16.66 -22.28
CA CYS A 602 37.00 15.79 -21.12
C CYS A 602 36.59 14.36 -21.48
N GLY A 603 37.39 13.69 -22.32
CA GLY A 603 37.14 12.30 -22.80
C GLY A 603 37.22 11.17 -21.79
N ASN A 604 36.76 11.41 -20.55
CA ASN A 604 36.53 10.43 -19.52
C ASN A 604 35.42 10.86 -18.53
N THR A 605 34.45 11.65 -19.00
CA THR A 605 33.30 12.06 -18.22
C THR A 605 32.41 10.86 -17.89
N THR A 606 31.80 10.89 -16.71
CA THR A 606 30.95 9.78 -16.26
C THR A 606 29.65 9.82 -17.06
N ILE A 607 29.30 8.69 -17.68
CA ILE A 607 28.08 8.52 -18.47
C ILE A 607 26.85 8.93 -17.67
N GLY A 608 26.00 9.76 -18.29
CA GLY A 608 24.77 10.27 -17.69
C GLY A 608 24.93 11.54 -16.87
N GLU A 609 26.15 12.02 -16.63
CA GLU A 609 26.33 13.36 -16.05
C GLU A 609 25.99 14.46 -17.07
N VAL A 610 25.44 15.56 -16.56
CA VAL A 610 25.15 16.73 -17.39
C VAL A 610 26.47 17.42 -17.74
N VAL A 611 26.79 17.46 -19.03
CA VAL A 611 28.02 18.07 -19.55
C VAL A 611 27.76 19.37 -20.28
N ASP A 612 28.77 20.23 -20.32
CA ASP A 612 28.70 21.42 -21.16
C ASP A 612 28.74 21.02 -22.64
N THR A 613 27.75 21.45 -23.40
CA THR A 613 27.70 21.20 -24.86
C THR A 613 28.45 22.25 -25.68
N SER A 614 29.03 23.25 -25.03
CA SER A 614 29.83 24.28 -25.67
C SER A 614 30.77 25.00 -24.71
N GLY A 615 31.94 25.46 -25.19
CA GLY A 615 32.85 26.28 -24.41
C GLY A 615 34.22 25.64 -24.20
N GLN A 616 34.94 26.10 -23.17
CA GLN A 616 36.26 25.56 -22.80
C GLN A 616 36.15 24.23 -22.05
N TRP A 617 34.98 23.90 -21.55
CA TRP A 617 34.68 22.68 -20.79
C TRP A 617 33.70 21.78 -21.56
N MET A 618 33.67 21.88 -22.89
CA MET A 618 32.79 21.05 -23.73
C MET A 618 33.06 19.56 -23.48
N GLY A 619 32.04 18.82 -23.08
CA GLY A 619 32.13 17.41 -22.67
C GLY A 619 32.58 17.19 -21.22
N CYS A 620 32.69 18.23 -20.40
CA CYS A 620 33.05 18.12 -18.98
C CYS A 620 31.82 18.29 -18.09
N SER A 621 31.70 17.45 -17.05
CA SER A 621 30.72 17.66 -15.97
C SER A 621 31.25 18.62 -14.90
N GLU A 622 30.38 19.11 -14.02
CA GLU A 622 30.77 20.00 -12.91
C GLU A 622 31.87 19.41 -12.02
N ASN A 623 31.91 18.09 -11.89
CA ASN A 623 32.92 17.40 -11.07
C ASN A 623 34.33 17.43 -11.67
N GLN A 624 34.47 17.73 -12.96
CA GLN A 624 35.75 17.79 -13.68
C GLN A 624 36.21 19.21 -13.96
N LYS A 625 35.36 20.22 -13.72
CA LYS A 625 35.71 21.63 -13.89
C LYS A 625 36.63 22.09 -12.75
N ASP A 626 37.55 23.00 -13.08
CA ASP A 626 38.49 23.66 -12.17
C ASP A 626 38.56 25.13 -12.62
N ASP A 627 37.64 25.94 -12.08
CA ASP A 627 37.38 27.28 -12.60
C ASP A 627 38.49 28.29 -12.30
N ASP A 628 39.22 28.12 -11.18
CA ASP A 628 40.32 29.01 -10.80
C ASP A 628 41.72 28.48 -11.19
N GLY A 629 41.80 27.20 -11.59
CA GLY A 629 42.97 26.57 -12.17
C GLY A 629 44.06 26.25 -11.15
N ASP A 630 43.70 26.05 -9.88
CA ASP A 630 44.64 25.72 -8.81
C ASP A 630 45.00 24.22 -8.73
N GLY A 631 44.26 23.39 -9.48
CA GLY A 631 44.46 21.95 -9.59
C GLY A 631 43.55 21.10 -8.71
N VAL A 632 42.57 21.69 -8.03
CA VAL A 632 41.47 21.00 -7.34
C VAL A 632 40.17 21.27 -8.11
N SER A 633 39.36 20.23 -8.33
CA SER A 633 38.09 20.40 -9.06
C SER A 633 37.07 21.16 -8.23
N ASN A 634 36.16 21.88 -8.87
CA ASN A 634 35.09 22.66 -8.23
C ASN A 634 34.34 21.88 -7.13
N SER A 635 34.07 20.59 -7.35
CA SER A 635 33.38 19.71 -6.40
C SER A 635 34.16 19.40 -5.11
N LEU A 636 35.49 19.54 -5.15
CA LEU A 636 36.40 19.31 -4.02
C LEU A 636 37.09 20.61 -3.55
N ASP A 637 36.92 21.69 -4.31
CA ASP A 637 37.54 22.98 -4.06
C ASP A 637 36.65 23.83 -3.16
N ARG A 638 37.10 23.97 -1.91
CA ARG A 638 36.45 24.82 -0.90
C ARG A 638 36.81 26.30 -1.09
N CYS A 639 37.70 26.61 -2.02
CA CYS A 639 38.37 27.90 -2.20
C CYS A 639 38.37 28.36 -3.66
N ALA A 640 37.18 28.45 -4.28
CA ALA A 640 36.91 28.75 -5.70
C ALA A 640 37.52 30.03 -6.35
N ASN A 641 38.42 30.76 -5.67
CA ASN A 641 39.17 31.90 -6.21
C ASN A 641 40.60 31.95 -5.66
N THR A 642 41.28 30.81 -5.59
CA THR A 642 42.68 30.72 -5.24
C THR A 642 43.52 31.53 -6.22
N THR A 643 44.50 32.26 -5.67
CA THR A 643 45.43 33.02 -6.50
C THR A 643 46.26 32.07 -7.35
N ALA A 644 46.16 32.21 -8.69
CA ALA A 644 46.89 31.38 -9.64
C ALA A 644 48.38 31.16 -9.26
N LEU A 645 48.78 29.88 -9.21
CA LEU A 645 50.11 29.37 -8.82
C LEU A 645 50.42 29.40 -7.30
N ALA A 646 49.45 29.65 -6.43
CA ALA A 646 49.61 29.41 -5.00
C ALA A 646 49.78 27.90 -4.72
N GLU A 647 50.51 27.57 -3.66
CA GLU A 647 50.50 26.19 -3.15
C GLU A 647 49.22 26.02 -2.33
N VAL A 648 48.37 25.09 -2.74
CA VAL A 648 47.09 24.76 -2.10
C VAL A 648 47.14 23.43 -1.36
N ASP A 649 46.23 23.25 -0.41
CA ASP A 649 46.02 21.98 0.27
C ASP A 649 45.10 21.04 -0.53
N VAL A 650 44.57 19.99 0.11
CA VAL A 650 43.72 18.99 -0.55
C VAL A 650 42.33 19.54 -0.92
N ASN A 651 41.93 20.68 -0.36
CA ASN A 651 40.62 21.30 -0.58
C ASN A 651 40.72 22.57 -1.43
N GLY A 652 41.82 22.76 -2.18
CA GLY A 652 42.04 23.95 -3.04
C GLY A 652 42.45 25.21 -2.27
N CYS A 653 42.73 25.12 -0.97
CA CYS A 653 42.92 26.33 -0.18
C CYS A 653 44.41 26.69 -0.01
N SER A 654 44.78 27.92 -0.36
CA SER A 654 46.13 28.43 -0.07
C SER A 654 46.30 28.79 1.40
N GLN A 655 47.55 28.80 1.88
CA GLN A 655 47.86 29.15 3.27
C GLN A 655 47.36 30.56 3.67
N ASP A 656 47.30 31.49 2.72
CA ASP A 656 46.80 32.84 2.95
C ASP A 656 45.27 32.84 3.11
N GLN A 657 44.53 32.00 2.39
CA GLN A 657 43.07 31.81 2.56
C GLN A 657 42.74 31.10 3.87
N LEU A 658 43.51 30.08 4.26
CA LEU A 658 43.31 29.32 5.51
C LEU A 658 43.57 30.11 6.79
N THR A 659 44.16 31.31 6.68
CA THR A 659 44.48 32.17 7.84
C THR A 659 43.93 33.57 7.70
N LEU A 660 43.14 33.80 6.65
CA LEU A 660 42.39 35.03 6.51
C LEU A 660 41.28 35.01 7.56
N ASP A 661 41.21 36.05 8.36
CA ASP A 661 40.23 36.27 9.43
C ASP A 661 39.94 37.78 9.35
N THR A 662 38.92 38.11 8.57
CA THR A 662 38.65 39.45 8.06
C THR A 662 38.06 40.35 9.14
N ASP A 663 37.24 39.81 10.04
CA ASP A 663 36.65 40.53 11.17
C ASP A 663 37.36 40.35 12.52
N VAL A 664 38.35 39.45 12.57
CA VAL A 664 39.26 39.24 13.70
C VAL A 664 38.53 38.72 14.94
N ASP A 665 37.57 37.82 14.73
CA ASP A 665 36.79 37.18 15.79
C ASP A 665 37.47 35.89 16.32
N GLY A 666 38.46 35.38 15.58
CA GLY A 666 39.25 34.20 15.92
C GLY A 666 38.87 32.93 15.15
N VAL A 667 37.86 32.99 14.28
CA VAL A 667 37.48 31.96 13.30
C VAL A 667 37.98 32.43 11.93
N PRO A 668 38.80 31.64 11.21
CA PRO A 668 39.24 32.04 9.86
C PRO A 668 38.06 32.09 8.88
N ASP A 669 38.04 33.03 7.93
CA ASP A 669 36.97 33.27 6.93
C ASP A 669 36.44 32.00 6.24
N ILE A 670 37.29 30.98 6.11
CA ILE A 670 36.92 29.71 5.48
C ILE A 670 36.10 28.79 6.40
N GLU A 671 36.29 28.90 7.71
CA GLU A 671 35.57 28.18 8.77
C GLU A 671 34.53 29.07 9.46
N ASP A 672 34.39 30.32 9.01
CA ASP A 672 33.51 31.34 9.56
C ASP A 672 32.25 31.45 8.69
N GLU A 673 31.09 31.19 9.27
CA GLU A 673 29.79 31.34 8.60
C GLU A 673 29.45 32.83 8.38
N CYS A 674 30.10 33.72 9.14
CA CYS A 674 29.94 35.16 9.08
C CYS A 674 31.28 35.92 9.01
N PRO A 675 32.08 35.79 7.93
CA PRO A 675 33.47 36.29 7.82
C PRO A 675 33.67 37.82 7.91
N ASN A 676 32.60 38.59 8.11
CA ASN A 676 32.59 40.04 8.06
C ASN A 676 31.73 40.65 9.19
N THR A 677 31.59 39.95 10.31
CA THR A 677 30.90 40.43 11.50
C THR A 677 31.51 41.76 11.99
N ASP A 678 30.70 42.75 12.36
CA ASP A 678 31.26 44.05 12.79
C ASP A 678 31.99 43.89 14.14
N SER A 679 33.32 44.01 14.11
CA SER A 679 34.25 43.95 15.26
C SER A 679 33.88 44.79 16.50
N LEU A 680 32.92 45.72 16.39
CA LEU A 680 32.41 46.53 17.49
C LEU A 680 31.22 45.90 18.25
N GLN A 681 30.71 44.74 17.83
CA GLN A 681 29.58 44.04 18.45
C GLN A 681 29.92 42.64 19.01
N ILE A 682 31.20 42.26 19.02
CA ILE A 682 31.70 41.05 19.72
C ILE A 682 31.51 41.28 21.24
N ASP A 683 30.42 40.80 21.80
CA ASP A 683 30.16 40.85 23.25
C ASP A 683 30.66 39.58 23.98
N GLU A 684 30.55 39.56 25.31
CA GLU A 684 31.15 38.53 26.17
C GLU A 684 30.45 37.14 26.04
N TYR A 685 29.41 37.02 25.20
CA TYR A 685 28.64 35.81 24.94
C TYR A 685 28.77 35.38 23.46
N PHE A 686 30.01 35.32 22.98
CA PHE A 686 30.35 34.96 21.61
C PHE A 686 30.40 33.43 21.46
N ASP A 687 29.63 32.87 20.52
CA ASP A 687 29.76 31.47 20.12
C ASP A 687 30.96 31.35 19.18
N ASN A 688 32.08 30.86 19.72
CA ASN A 688 33.34 30.77 18.99
C ASN A 688 33.39 29.58 18.02
N VAL A 689 32.25 28.93 17.76
CA VAL A 689 32.15 27.73 16.92
C VAL A 689 31.74 28.07 15.49
N THR A 690 30.86 29.05 15.27
CA THR A 690 30.35 29.42 13.93
C THR A 690 30.87 30.76 13.39
N GLY A 691 31.46 31.61 14.23
CA GLY A 691 31.99 32.94 13.85
C GLY A 691 30.92 34.03 13.65
N CYS A 692 29.64 33.67 13.80
CA CYS A 692 28.53 34.61 13.70
C CYS A 692 28.22 35.32 15.02
N ALA A 693 27.96 36.64 14.95
CA ALA A 693 27.31 37.34 16.06
C ALA A 693 25.85 36.90 16.21
N THR A 694 25.30 37.03 17.42
CA THR A 694 23.92 36.61 17.75
C THR A 694 22.82 37.24 16.89
N TYR A 695 23.09 38.37 16.23
CA TYR A 695 22.15 39.03 15.31
C TYR A 695 22.26 38.52 13.86
N GLN A 696 23.15 37.58 13.59
CA GLN A 696 23.36 36.98 12.26
C GLN A 696 22.94 35.51 12.21
N LEU A 697 22.71 34.90 13.37
CA LEU A 697 22.16 33.54 13.48
C LEU A 697 20.65 33.59 13.23
N ASP A 698 20.16 32.61 12.49
CA ASP A 698 18.76 32.39 12.09
C ASP A 698 18.56 30.87 12.15
N GLU A 699 17.95 30.38 13.23
CA GLU A 699 17.95 28.96 13.61
C GLU A 699 16.89 28.14 12.87
N ASP A 700 15.82 28.79 12.42
CA ASP A 700 14.71 28.22 11.65
C ASP A 700 14.75 28.61 10.15
N ASN A 701 15.73 29.43 9.75
CA ASN A 701 16.00 29.84 8.36
C ASN A 701 14.84 30.59 7.68
N ASP A 702 14.03 31.31 8.46
CA ASP A 702 12.90 32.06 7.93
C ASP A 702 13.30 33.43 7.32
N GLY A 703 14.58 33.79 7.44
CA GLY A 703 15.16 35.03 6.94
C GLY A 703 15.21 36.16 7.96
N VAL A 704 14.81 35.91 9.21
CA VAL A 704 14.90 36.84 10.33
C VAL A 704 15.81 36.27 11.41
N SER A 705 16.87 37.01 11.74
CA SER A 705 17.84 36.55 12.74
C SER A 705 17.20 36.33 14.12
N ASN A 706 17.68 35.34 14.88
CA ASN A 706 17.32 35.00 16.27
C ASN A 706 17.25 36.21 17.22
N ALA A 707 18.01 37.28 16.97
CA ALA A 707 18.00 38.49 17.80
C ALA A 707 16.80 39.41 17.55
N LEU A 708 16.16 39.29 16.38
CA LEU A 708 15.00 40.06 15.92
C LEU A 708 13.76 39.19 15.73
N ASP A 709 13.96 37.87 15.66
CA ASP A 709 12.93 36.88 15.52
C ASP A 709 12.12 36.75 16.82
N GLU A 710 10.83 37.07 16.71
CA GLU A 710 9.84 36.95 17.78
C GLU A 710 9.12 35.58 17.75
N CYS A 711 9.31 34.79 16.69
CA CYS A 711 8.65 33.51 16.39
C CYS A 711 9.64 32.36 16.07
N PRO A 712 10.56 32.01 17.00
CA PRO A 712 11.55 30.96 16.76
C PRO A 712 10.92 29.58 16.54
N GLY A 713 11.17 29.01 15.37
CA GLY A 713 10.63 27.74 14.87
C GLY A 713 9.61 27.89 13.75
N THR A 714 9.65 28.97 12.97
CA THR A 714 8.82 29.10 11.77
C THR A 714 9.15 27.99 10.78
N THR A 715 8.12 27.37 10.21
CA THR A 715 8.25 26.27 9.25
C THR A 715 9.09 26.68 8.03
N ASP A 716 10.09 25.88 7.68
CA ASP A 716 10.97 26.13 6.53
C ASP A 716 10.14 26.34 5.25
N GLY A 717 10.38 27.48 4.59
CA GLY A 717 9.64 27.91 3.40
C GLY A 717 8.39 28.77 3.64
N ALA A 718 7.96 29.01 4.88
CA ALA A 718 6.86 29.93 5.18
C ALA A 718 7.26 31.40 4.91
N GLU A 719 6.35 32.21 4.33
CA GLU A 719 6.62 33.64 4.15
C GLU A 719 6.38 34.43 5.46
N VAL A 720 7.46 35.00 6.03
CA VAL A 720 7.43 35.73 7.32
C VAL A 720 7.47 37.25 7.19
N ASP A 721 7.08 37.94 8.25
CA ASP A 721 7.12 39.39 8.38
C ASP A 721 8.48 39.92 8.88
N GLU A 722 8.56 41.21 9.20
CA GLU A 722 9.82 41.86 9.63
C GLU A 722 10.36 41.33 10.98
N VAL A 723 9.63 40.47 11.70
CA VAL A 723 10.01 39.89 13.00
C VAL A 723 9.99 38.35 13.02
N GLY A 724 10.02 37.69 11.86
CA GLY A 724 10.12 36.22 11.77
C GLY A 724 8.80 35.50 11.98
N CYS A 725 7.68 36.23 12.04
CA CYS A 725 6.38 35.60 12.23
C CYS A 725 5.68 35.39 10.88
N PRO A 726 5.01 34.25 10.65
CA PRO A 726 4.25 34.01 9.42
C PRO A 726 3.27 35.15 9.12
N ARG A 727 3.16 35.51 7.84
CA ARG A 727 2.38 36.68 7.43
C ARG A 727 0.89 36.46 7.53
N ASN A 728 0.20 37.47 8.05
CA ASN A 728 -1.26 37.44 8.27
C ASN A 728 -2.13 37.73 7.05
N ASP A 729 -1.51 37.86 5.89
CA ASP A 729 -2.14 38.18 4.62
C ASP A 729 -1.83 37.15 3.52
N ILE A 730 -1.17 36.05 3.89
CA ILE A 730 -0.78 34.94 3.01
C ILE A 730 -1.45 33.67 3.55
N ASP A 731 -1.98 32.87 2.64
CA ASP A 731 -2.61 31.58 2.87
C ASP A 731 -1.97 30.65 1.83
N THR A 732 -0.94 29.94 2.25
CA THR A 732 0.02 29.27 1.36
C THR A 732 -0.58 28.01 0.73
N ASP A 733 -1.42 27.26 1.45
CA ASP A 733 -2.08 26.04 0.94
C ASP A 733 -3.50 26.27 0.41
N GLY A 734 -4.10 27.43 0.68
CA GLY A 734 -5.35 27.89 0.10
C GLY A 734 -6.61 27.35 0.79
N ASP A 735 -6.51 26.94 2.06
CA ASP A 735 -7.64 26.38 2.80
C ASP A 735 -8.59 27.44 3.42
N GLY A 736 -8.17 28.70 3.40
CA GLY A 736 -8.91 29.85 3.87
C GLY A 736 -8.50 30.37 5.25
N PHE A 737 -7.46 29.81 5.87
CA PHE A 737 -6.78 30.35 7.05
C PHE A 737 -5.42 30.94 6.63
N PHE A 738 -5.07 32.10 7.21
CA PHE A 738 -3.79 32.74 6.88
C PHE A 738 -2.68 32.09 7.68
N ASP A 739 -1.47 32.00 7.12
CA ASP A 739 -0.31 31.32 7.68
C ASP A 739 0.01 31.76 9.13
N ASP A 740 -0.33 32.99 9.52
CA ASP A 740 -0.12 33.52 10.90
C ASP A 740 -1.05 32.90 11.96
N VAL A 741 -2.22 32.44 11.54
CA VAL A 741 -3.22 31.78 12.39
C VAL A 741 -3.36 30.29 12.09
N ASP A 742 -2.83 29.86 10.96
CA ASP A 742 -2.75 28.47 10.55
C ASP A 742 -1.64 27.74 11.29
N LYS A 743 -1.95 26.53 11.78
CA LYS A 743 -0.99 25.65 12.43
C LYS A 743 -0.31 24.68 11.48
N PHE A 744 -0.86 24.49 10.29
CA PHE A 744 -0.33 23.67 9.21
C PHE A 744 -0.40 24.44 7.89
N PRO A 745 0.39 25.52 7.69
CA PRO A 745 0.27 26.43 6.55
C PRO A 745 0.54 25.82 5.15
N LEU A 746 0.83 24.52 5.09
CA LEU A 746 1.18 23.77 3.86
C LEU A 746 0.24 22.58 3.62
N GLU A 747 -0.70 22.27 4.51
CA GLU A 747 -1.61 21.12 4.41
C GLU A 747 -3.07 21.60 4.37
N PRO A 748 -3.68 21.69 3.18
CA PRO A 748 -4.94 22.42 2.96
C PRO A 748 -6.19 21.79 3.58
N THR A 749 -6.02 20.74 4.38
CA THR A 749 -7.10 20.06 5.10
C THR A 749 -7.01 20.23 6.62
N GLN A 750 -5.96 20.88 7.14
CA GLN A 750 -5.72 21.12 8.55
C GLN A 750 -5.31 22.57 8.77
N TRP A 751 -5.97 23.29 9.69
CA TRP A 751 -5.62 24.70 9.98
C TRP A 751 -5.41 25.01 11.46
N GLY A 752 -5.75 24.08 12.35
CA GLY A 752 -5.75 24.34 13.79
C GLY A 752 -5.14 23.20 14.56
N ASP A 753 -4.37 23.54 15.60
CA ASP A 753 -3.77 22.62 16.57
C ASP A 753 -4.03 23.17 17.99
N LEU A 754 -4.90 22.52 18.76
CA LEU A 754 -5.46 23.09 20.00
C LEU A 754 -4.63 22.74 21.24
N ASP A 755 -3.97 21.59 21.22
CA ASP A 755 -3.08 21.07 22.25
C ASP A 755 -1.60 21.09 21.87
N MET A 756 -1.27 21.51 20.65
CA MET A 756 0.08 21.84 20.16
C MET A 756 0.99 20.61 20.01
N ASP A 757 0.45 19.52 19.49
CA ASP A 757 1.16 18.25 19.34
C ASP A 757 1.57 17.93 17.89
N GLY A 758 1.21 18.79 16.94
CA GLY A 758 1.52 18.60 15.53
C GLY A 758 0.50 17.77 14.75
N PHE A 759 -0.66 17.46 15.34
CA PHE A 759 -1.81 16.88 14.63
C PHE A 759 -2.97 17.88 14.55
N GLY A 760 -3.61 17.96 13.38
CA GLY A 760 -4.62 18.99 13.14
C GLY A 760 -6.01 18.61 13.67
N ASN A 761 -6.73 19.56 14.27
CA ASN A 761 -8.05 19.34 14.90
C ASN A 761 -9.15 18.85 13.94
N GLU A 762 -8.95 19.00 12.63
CA GLU A 762 -9.98 18.71 11.64
C GLU A 762 -9.97 17.21 11.32
N LEU A 763 -10.76 16.45 12.06
CA LEU A 763 -10.84 14.98 12.01
C LEU A 763 -11.03 14.38 10.62
N SER A 764 -11.60 15.12 9.67
CA SER A 764 -11.80 14.66 8.29
C SER A 764 -10.68 15.03 7.33
N GLY A 765 -9.71 15.83 7.78
CA GLY A 765 -8.51 16.18 7.03
C GLY A 765 -7.43 15.11 7.16
N PHE A 766 -6.28 15.38 6.54
CA PHE A 766 -5.13 14.50 6.58
C PHE A 766 -4.63 14.34 8.02
N GLN A 767 -4.49 13.08 8.48
CA GLN A 767 -3.99 12.73 9.82
C GLN A 767 -4.62 13.52 10.98
N GLY A 768 -5.93 13.79 10.92
CA GLY A 768 -6.62 14.61 11.91
C GLY A 768 -6.57 14.04 13.34
N ASP A 769 -6.23 14.90 14.29
CA ASP A 769 -6.11 14.61 15.70
C ASP A 769 -7.43 14.14 16.32
N SER A 770 -7.42 12.91 16.80
CA SER A 770 -8.53 12.27 17.47
C SER A 770 -8.70 12.71 18.93
N CYS A 771 -7.66 13.31 19.52
CA CYS A 771 -7.58 13.70 20.91
C CYS A 771 -7.64 15.20 21.21
N THR A 772 -7.52 16.12 20.24
CA THR A 772 -7.78 17.59 20.15
C THR A 772 -7.53 18.52 21.35
N ASN A 773 -7.49 18.04 22.58
CA ASN A 773 -7.30 18.82 23.80
C ASN A 773 -6.25 18.16 24.72
N VAL A 774 -5.62 17.07 24.26
CA VAL A 774 -4.64 16.28 24.97
C VAL A 774 -3.55 15.88 23.97
N ALA A 775 -2.44 16.62 24.03
CA ALA A 775 -1.28 16.39 23.16
C ALA A 775 -0.81 14.93 23.18
N GLY A 776 -0.59 14.39 21.99
CA GLY A 776 -0.22 13.01 21.72
C GLY A 776 0.71 12.84 20.52
N ASN A 777 1.04 11.59 20.23
CA ASN A 777 2.04 11.21 19.22
C ASN A 777 1.70 9.91 18.47
N SER A 778 0.51 9.34 18.71
CA SER A 778 0.06 8.11 18.06
C SER A 778 -0.17 8.31 16.55
N THR A 779 0.10 7.26 15.75
CA THR A 779 0.24 7.35 14.28
C THR A 779 -0.84 6.64 13.45
N GLY A 780 -2.00 6.30 14.01
CA GLY A 780 -3.19 5.80 13.29
C GLY A 780 -2.99 4.68 12.24
N SER A 781 -4.04 4.32 11.50
CA SER A 781 -4.02 3.21 10.52
C SER A 781 -3.08 3.50 9.32
N PRO A 782 -2.26 2.53 8.83
CA PRO A 782 -2.34 1.08 9.10
C PRO A 782 -1.63 0.59 10.37
N ASN A 783 -0.84 1.42 11.06
CA ASN A 783 0.05 0.98 12.14
C ASN A 783 -0.31 1.64 13.50
N GLY A 784 -1.60 1.70 13.84
CA GLY A 784 -2.14 2.35 15.04
C GLY A 784 -3.67 2.45 15.02
N ASP A 785 -4.28 3.03 16.07
CA ASP A 785 -5.73 3.25 16.16
C ASP A 785 -6.14 4.69 15.81
N ARG A 786 -5.65 5.67 16.56
CA ARG A 786 -6.02 7.09 16.49
C ARG A 786 -4.78 7.94 16.20
N TRP A 787 -4.96 9.08 15.54
CA TRP A 787 -3.90 10.08 15.34
C TRP A 787 -3.92 11.12 16.46
N GLY A 788 -2.76 11.59 16.92
CA GLY A 788 -2.65 12.70 17.89
C GLY A 788 -3.08 12.39 19.32
N CYS A 789 -3.23 11.11 19.68
CA CYS A 789 -3.53 10.72 21.06
C CYS A 789 -2.22 10.34 21.80
N PRO A 790 -2.18 10.46 23.14
CA PRO A 790 -1.00 10.04 23.91
C PRO A 790 -0.63 8.59 23.58
N ASP A 791 0.65 8.35 23.29
CA ASP A 791 1.24 7.02 23.05
C ASP A 791 2.52 6.93 23.89
N THR A 792 2.42 6.21 25.01
CA THR A 792 3.44 6.21 26.06
C THR A 792 4.72 5.45 25.68
N ASP A 793 4.65 4.42 24.83
CA ASP A 793 5.82 3.61 24.44
C ASP A 793 6.27 3.79 22.98
N GLY A 794 5.47 4.48 22.16
CA GLY A 794 5.84 4.97 20.84
C GLY A 794 5.72 3.92 19.74
N ASP A 795 4.85 2.93 19.91
CA ASP A 795 4.59 1.90 18.89
C ASP A 795 3.55 2.30 17.83
N GLY A 796 2.91 3.45 18.02
CA GLY A 796 1.91 4.02 17.11
C GLY A 796 0.47 3.88 17.60
N TRP A 797 0.20 3.08 18.63
CA TRP A 797 -1.14 2.91 19.23
C TRP A 797 -1.34 3.84 20.42
N SER A 798 -2.56 4.35 20.58
CA SER A 798 -2.83 5.35 21.62
C SER A 798 -3.24 4.76 22.96
N ASP A 799 -2.75 5.38 24.04
CA ASP A 799 -3.11 5.11 25.43
C ASP A 799 -4.66 5.06 25.62
N PRO A 800 -5.16 4.12 26.44
CA PRO A 800 -6.56 4.07 26.81
C PRO A 800 -7.04 5.34 27.50
N ALA A 801 -8.11 5.94 26.97
CA ALA A 801 -8.68 7.19 27.46
C ALA A 801 -10.17 7.06 27.80
N ALA A 802 -10.71 8.07 28.49
CA ALA A 802 -12.12 8.05 28.90
C ALA A 802 -13.06 8.08 27.68
N GLY A 803 -13.67 6.93 27.36
CA GLY A 803 -14.58 6.76 26.23
C GLY A 803 -13.95 6.12 24.99
N TRP A 804 -12.67 5.75 25.07
CA TRP A 804 -11.94 4.97 24.08
C TRP A 804 -10.90 4.12 24.81
N GLY A 805 -11.33 2.95 25.28
CA GLY A 805 -10.49 1.98 25.97
C GLY A 805 -10.02 0.88 25.02
N VAL A 806 -9.41 -0.14 25.60
CA VAL A 806 -8.85 -1.30 24.88
C VAL A 806 -9.92 -2.00 24.03
N GLU A 807 -11.16 -2.11 24.53
CA GLU A 807 -12.29 -2.71 23.78
C GLU A 807 -12.67 -1.94 22.52
N GLU A 808 -12.35 -0.64 22.46
CA GLU A 808 -12.58 0.23 21.31
C GLU A 808 -11.35 0.32 20.38
N GLY A 809 -10.25 -0.35 20.72
CA GLY A 809 -9.02 -0.42 19.93
C GLY A 809 -7.85 0.42 20.46
N ALA A 810 -7.94 0.97 21.68
CA ALA A 810 -6.78 1.60 22.33
C ALA A 810 -5.71 0.58 22.73
N ASP A 811 -4.49 1.05 22.93
CA ASP A 811 -3.35 0.23 23.31
C ASP A 811 -3.58 -0.52 24.63
N ALA A 812 -3.54 -1.86 24.56
CA ALA A 812 -3.66 -2.74 25.70
C ALA A 812 -2.41 -2.72 26.62
N PHE A 813 -1.23 -2.39 26.09
CA PHE A 813 0.06 -2.49 26.75
C PHE A 813 0.90 -1.22 26.64
N ILE A 814 0.36 -0.11 27.12
CA ILE A 814 0.92 1.24 27.29
C ILE A 814 2.41 1.44 27.68
N ASN A 815 3.19 0.41 28.02
CA ASN A 815 4.63 0.56 28.27
C ASN A 815 5.48 -0.49 27.53
N ASP A 816 4.90 -1.27 26.62
CA ASP A 816 5.57 -2.32 25.87
C ASP A 816 5.37 -2.08 24.37
N PRO A 817 6.34 -1.47 23.68
CA PRO A 817 6.20 -1.09 22.28
C PRO A 817 6.20 -2.28 21.32
N THR A 818 6.17 -3.51 21.85
CA THR A 818 6.08 -4.75 21.08
C THR A 818 4.69 -5.39 21.15
N GLN A 819 3.80 -4.87 22.00
CA GLN A 819 2.44 -5.37 22.21
C GLN A 819 1.46 -4.20 22.25
N TRP A 820 0.32 -4.30 21.56
CA TRP A 820 -0.67 -3.22 21.52
C TRP A 820 -2.13 -3.68 21.68
N LYS A 821 -2.37 -5.00 21.61
CA LYS A 821 -3.72 -5.57 21.57
C LYS A 821 -3.82 -6.80 22.46
N ASP A 822 -4.92 -6.91 23.20
CA ASP A 822 -5.26 -8.05 24.08
C ASP A 822 -6.75 -8.37 23.88
N ASN A 823 -7.04 -9.38 23.07
CA ASN A 823 -8.41 -9.67 22.68
C ASN A 823 -9.23 -10.36 23.78
N ASP A 824 -8.58 -11.07 24.71
CA ASP A 824 -9.25 -11.86 25.74
C ASP A 824 -9.15 -11.25 27.16
N GLY A 825 -8.29 -10.26 27.32
CA GLY A 825 -8.15 -9.42 28.50
C GLY A 825 -7.36 -10.07 29.64
N ASP A 826 -6.47 -11.00 29.33
CA ASP A 826 -5.69 -11.75 30.33
C ASP A 826 -4.34 -11.11 30.70
N GLY A 827 -3.95 -10.06 29.97
CA GLY A 827 -2.71 -9.32 30.18
C GLY A 827 -1.50 -9.91 29.45
N PHE A 828 -1.70 -10.72 28.41
CA PHE A 828 -0.70 -11.11 27.42
C PHE A 828 -1.13 -10.61 26.03
N GLY A 829 -0.18 -10.13 25.22
CA GLY A 829 -0.52 -9.41 24.00
C GLY A 829 -0.62 -10.29 22.77
N ASP A 830 -1.59 -10.02 21.89
CA ASP A 830 -1.88 -10.82 20.69
C ASP A 830 -0.72 -10.87 19.67
N ASN A 831 0.25 -9.93 19.74
CA ASN A 831 1.39 -9.95 18.83
C ASN A 831 2.39 -11.03 19.28
N ILE A 832 2.30 -12.21 18.68
CA ILE A 832 3.11 -13.38 19.02
C ILE A 832 4.63 -13.16 18.87
N THR A 833 5.04 -12.20 18.05
CA THR A 833 6.45 -11.83 17.87
C THR A 833 6.96 -10.82 18.90
N GLY A 834 6.05 -10.19 19.65
CA GLY A 834 6.35 -9.27 20.72
C GLY A 834 6.72 -9.96 22.04
N PHE A 835 7.05 -9.16 23.05
CA PHE A 835 7.44 -9.66 24.36
C PHE A 835 6.26 -10.36 25.05
N GLU A 836 6.48 -11.60 25.50
CA GLU A 836 5.48 -12.43 26.19
C GLU A 836 4.11 -12.46 25.46
N GLY A 837 4.14 -12.59 24.13
CA GLY A 837 2.93 -12.69 23.31
C GLY A 837 2.05 -13.88 23.69
N ASP A 838 0.74 -13.67 23.63
CA ASP A 838 -0.28 -14.65 23.97
C ASP A 838 -0.36 -15.75 22.90
N GLU A 839 -0.11 -16.98 23.33
CA GLU A 839 -0.25 -18.18 22.49
C GLU A 839 -1.70 -18.64 22.35
N CYS A 840 -2.62 -18.07 23.15
CA CYS A 840 -4.05 -18.33 23.19
C CYS A 840 -4.92 -17.04 23.09
N PRO A 841 -4.82 -16.20 22.03
CA PRO A 841 -5.36 -14.81 21.96
C PRO A 841 -6.88 -14.60 22.16
N LEU A 842 -7.65 -15.67 22.36
CA LEU A 842 -9.10 -15.65 22.52
C LEU A 842 -9.56 -16.32 23.82
N SER A 843 -8.64 -16.76 24.68
CA SER A 843 -8.90 -17.60 25.85
C SER A 843 -8.06 -17.22 27.08
N PRO A 844 -8.66 -16.53 28.07
CA PRO A 844 -7.87 -15.85 29.10
C PRO A 844 -6.97 -16.76 29.94
N GLY A 845 -5.72 -16.37 30.10
CA GLY A 845 -4.69 -17.17 30.74
C GLY A 845 -3.72 -16.49 31.69
N VAL A 846 -2.58 -17.17 31.86
CA VAL A 846 -1.50 -16.79 32.77
C VAL A 846 -0.13 -17.11 32.17
N LYS A 847 0.91 -16.52 32.73
CA LYS A 847 2.31 -16.70 32.30
C LYS A 847 2.76 -18.15 32.22
N ASP A 848 2.33 -19.00 33.16
CA ASP A 848 2.62 -20.44 33.19
C ASP A 848 1.36 -21.26 32.85
N GLY A 849 0.67 -20.84 31.79
CA GLY A 849 -0.52 -21.46 31.25
C GLY A 849 -0.28 -22.92 30.88
N VAL A 850 -1.36 -23.69 30.72
CA VAL A 850 -1.24 -25.12 30.39
C VAL A 850 -0.70 -25.33 28.97
N GLN A 851 -1.02 -24.43 28.04
CA GLN A 851 -0.68 -24.53 26.62
C GLN A 851 0.37 -23.51 26.14
N GLY A 852 0.86 -22.63 27.01
CA GLY A 852 1.74 -21.53 26.62
C GLY A 852 1.56 -20.31 27.52
N VAL A 853 2.33 -19.25 27.25
CA VAL A 853 2.13 -17.92 27.87
C VAL A 853 0.79 -17.36 27.39
N GLY A 854 -0.04 -16.82 28.31
CA GLY A 854 -1.39 -16.31 28.00
C GLY A 854 -2.48 -17.38 27.89
N CYS A 855 -2.18 -18.65 28.20
CA CYS A 855 -3.19 -19.72 28.22
C CYS A 855 -3.75 -20.01 29.65
N PRO A 856 -5.01 -20.49 29.80
CA PRO A 856 -5.68 -20.68 31.10
C PRO A 856 -4.86 -21.41 32.19
N ALA A 857 -4.81 -20.80 33.39
CA ALA A 857 -4.31 -21.46 34.60
C ALA A 857 -5.33 -22.48 35.11
N ALA A 858 -4.88 -23.59 35.66
CA ALA A 858 -5.82 -24.47 36.34
C ALA A 858 -5.99 -24.06 37.82
N THR A 859 -7.25 -23.87 38.24
CA THR A 859 -7.64 -23.38 39.57
C THR A 859 -8.59 -24.36 40.27
N GLY A 860 -8.47 -24.48 41.60
CA GLY A 860 -9.35 -25.33 42.41
C GLY A 860 -10.63 -24.63 42.89
N ALA A 861 -11.57 -25.40 43.46
CA ALA A 861 -12.93 -24.95 43.83
C ALA A 861 -13.02 -23.82 44.88
N ASP A 862 -11.93 -23.44 45.53
CA ASP A 862 -11.83 -22.31 46.46
C ASP A 862 -11.22 -21.04 45.84
N GLY A 863 -10.82 -21.09 44.55
CA GLY A 863 -10.32 -19.96 43.77
C GLY A 863 -8.85 -19.60 43.99
N ASN A 864 -8.08 -20.45 44.67
CA ASN A 864 -6.63 -20.25 44.83
C ASN A 864 -5.84 -20.95 43.72
N VAL A 865 -4.63 -20.44 43.43
CA VAL A 865 -3.65 -21.14 42.58
C VAL A 865 -3.26 -22.44 43.28
N VAL A 866 -3.45 -23.55 42.58
CA VAL A 866 -3.34 -24.89 43.12
C VAL A 866 -2.03 -25.53 42.67
N GLY A 867 -1.38 -26.27 43.56
CA GLY A 867 -0.16 -27.00 43.18
C GLY A 867 -0.45 -28.04 42.09
N GLU A 868 0.55 -28.39 41.29
CA GLU A 868 0.54 -29.36 40.18
C GLU A 868 -0.57 -30.43 40.24
N CYS A 869 -0.66 -31.18 41.35
CA CYS A 869 -1.70 -32.20 41.54
C CYS A 869 -3.14 -31.67 41.46
N THR A 870 -3.41 -30.54 42.08
CA THR A 870 -4.74 -29.93 42.13
C THR A 870 -4.98 -29.05 40.90
N LYS A 871 -3.93 -28.59 40.19
CA LYS A 871 -4.00 -27.97 38.85
C LYS A 871 -4.73 -28.92 37.88
N TRP A 872 -4.36 -30.18 37.89
CA TRP A 872 -4.92 -31.17 36.96
C TRP A 872 -6.10 -31.99 37.49
N GLU A 873 -6.59 -31.68 38.69
CA GLU A 873 -7.61 -32.49 39.38
C GLU A 873 -8.96 -32.48 38.65
N ASP A 874 -9.45 -31.34 38.18
CA ASP A 874 -10.72 -31.28 37.43
C ASP A 874 -10.59 -31.80 36.00
N PHE A 875 -9.44 -31.57 35.35
CA PHE A 875 -9.13 -32.08 34.01
C PHE A 875 -9.11 -33.61 33.98
N TYR A 876 -8.57 -34.23 35.05
CA TYR A 876 -8.59 -35.67 35.27
C TYR A 876 -9.71 -36.11 36.22
N ASN A 877 -10.81 -35.36 36.36
CA ASN A 877 -11.96 -35.85 37.12
C ASN A 877 -12.82 -36.74 36.22
N PRO A 878 -12.99 -38.04 36.54
CA PRO A 878 -13.68 -38.98 35.64
C PRO A 878 -15.18 -38.70 35.51
N SER A 879 -15.74 -37.85 36.37
CA SER A 879 -17.14 -37.44 36.32
C SER A 879 -17.37 -36.22 35.42
N LEU A 880 -16.33 -35.40 35.18
CA LEU A 880 -16.39 -34.22 34.31
C LEU A 880 -15.79 -34.52 32.93
N SER A 881 -14.71 -35.31 32.88
CA SER A 881 -13.97 -35.67 31.66
C SER A 881 -13.78 -37.21 31.59
N PRO A 882 -14.82 -37.97 31.20
CA PRO A 882 -14.77 -39.43 31.21
C PRO A 882 -13.84 -39.98 30.11
N GLY A 883 -12.87 -40.80 30.49
CA GLY A 883 -11.99 -41.51 29.53
C GLY A 883 -10.54 -41.02 29.46
N MET A 884 -10.23 -39.92 30.15
CA MET A 884 -8.88 -39.36 30.25
C MET A 884 -7.93 -40.24 31.09
N ILE A 885 -6.73 -40.54 30.57
CA ILE A 885 -5.70 -41.33 31.25
C ILE A 885 -4.76 -40.39 32.01
N VAL A 886 -4.63 -40.60 33.32
CA VAL A 886 -3.79 -39.77 34.19
C VAL A 886 -2.31 -40.15 34.04
N PRO A 887 -1.41 -39.22 33.63
CA PRO A 887 0.03 -39.46 33.50
C PRO A 887 0.70 -39.91 34.81
N ASP A 888 1.78 -40.69 34.72
CA ASP A 888 2.45 -41.35 35.87
C ASP A 888 2.90 -40.39 36.99
N GLU A 889 3.22 -39.14 36.67
CA GLU A 889 3.64 -38.11 37.64
C GLU A 889 2.50 -37.67 38.58
N TYR A 890 1.26 -37.63 38.08
CA TYR A 890 0.07 -37.21 38.82
C TYR A 890 -0.70 -38.38 39.46
N GLN A 891 -0.28 -39.63 39.22
CA GLN A 891 -0.81 -40.81 39.92
C GLN A 891 -0.41 -40.85 41.41
N SER A 892 0.47 -39.95 41.84
CA SER A 892 0.87 -39.76 43.24
C SER A 892 -0.04 -38.80 44.03
N CYS A 893 -0.97 -38.12 43.33
CA CYS A 893 -1.90 -37.15 43.91
C CYS A 893 -3.02 -37.84 44.70
N GLU A 894 -3.44 -37.27 45.84
CA GLU A 894 -4.37 -37.93 46.76
C GLU A 894 -5.75 -38.28 46.14
N TRP A 895 -6.22 -37.51 45.15
CA TRP A 895 -7.50 -37.75 44.46
C TRP A 895 -7.46 -38.92 43.47
N TYR A 896 -6.30 -39.30 42.94
CA TYR A 896 -6.18 -40.38 41.95
C TYR A 896 -6.64 -41.72 42.55
N ASP A 897 -6.21 -42.02 43.77
CA ASP A 897 -6.62 -43.23 44.51
C ASP A 897 -8.10 -43.21 44.90
N GLU A 898 -8.72 -42.04 45.06
CA GLU A 898 -10.12 -41.90 45.44
C GLU A 898 -11.09 -42.09 44.26
N TRP A 899 -10.70 -41.68 43.04
CA TRP A 899 -11.54 -41.76 41.84
C TRP A 899 -11.21 -42.91 40.89
N TYR A 900 -9.92 -43.20 40.72
CA TYR A 900 -9.42 -44.21 39.78
C TYR A 900 -8.83 -45.43 40.48
N GLY A 901 -8.79 -45.41 41.81
CA GLY A 901 -8.61 -46.60 42.63
C GLY A 901 -9.71 -47.61 42.36
N SER A 902 -9.51 -48.46 41.35
CA SER A 902 -10.46 -49.48 40.97
C SER A 902 -10.71 -50.45 42.13
N THR A 903 -11.95 -50.40 42.64
CA THR A 903 -12.47 -51.41 43.56
C THR A 903 -12.62 -52.75 42.84
N GLU A 904 -11.53 -53.51 42.81
CA GLU A 904 -11.58 -54.95 42.57
C GLU A 904 -12.23 -55.63 43.79
N SER A 905 -13.46 -56.11 43.60
CA SER A 905 -14.18 -57.03 44.49
C SER A 905 -14.28 -58.38 43.77
N SER A 906 -13.62 -59.46 44.18
CA SER A 906 -14.00 -60.13 45.43
C SER A 906 -13.04 -61.26 45.84
N THR A 907 -12.38 -61.08 46.98
CA THR A 907 -12.48 -62.11 48.04
C THR A 907 -13.11 -61.49 49.28
N LEU A 908 -14.32 -61.95 49.62
CA LEU A 908 -14.85 -61.92 50.98
C LEU A 908 -13.94 -62.78 51.89
N PRO A 909 -13.84 -62.49 53.20
CA PRO A 909 -12.88 -61.60 53.83
C PRO A 909 -11.78 -62.37 54.58
N LEU A 910 -10.61 -61.75 54.78
CA LEU A 910 -9.71 -62.13 55.89
C LEU A 910 -9.14 -60.90 56.62
N LYS A 911 -10.01 -59.96 56.98
CA LYS A 911 -10.17 -59.67 58.41
C LYS A 911 -11.35 -60.54 58.87
N MET A 912 -11.23 -61.43 59.84
CA MET A 912 -10.29 -61.45 60.93
C MET A 912 -9.43 -62.71 60.79
N ILE A 913 -8.12 -62.62 60.94
CA ILE A 913 -7.56 -62.62 62.27
C ILE A 913 -6.11 -62.12 62.14
N GLY A 914 -5.77 -61.10 62.92
CA GLY A 914 -4.39 -60.96 63.35
C GLY A 914 -3.98 -62.25 64.06
N ILE A 915 -3.21 -63.10 63.38
CA ILE A 915 -2.30 -64.15 63.86
C ILE A 915 -1.64 -64.68 62.57
N GLY A 916 -0.53 -64.09 62.14
CA GLY A 916 0.21 -64.54 60.95
C GLY A 916 1.46 -63.71 60.70
N VAL A 917 1.30 -62.40 60.53
CA VAL A 917 2.44 -61.48 60.39
C VAL A 917 3.09 -61.22 61.75
N GLY A 918 2.33 -61.25 62.85
CA GLY A 918 2.89 -61.29 64.21
C GLY A 918 3.66 -62.57 64.53
N ALA A 919 3.36 -63.70 63.88
CA ALA A 919 4.10 -64.95 64.08
C ALA A 919 5.39 -64.99 63.25
N LEU A 920 5.40 -64.38 62.05
CA LEU A 920 6.63 -64.27 61.26
C LEU A 920 7.55 -63.17 61.80
N LEU A 921 7.01 -62.04 62.27
CA LEU A 921 7.78 -60.99 62.97
C LEU A 921 8.26 -61.46 64.35
N ALA A 922 7.46 -62.23 65.11
CA ALA A 922 7.92 -62.85 66.36
C ALA A 922 8.91 -64.00 66.12
N LEU A 923 8.81 -64.76 65.03
CA LEU A 923 9.83 -65.76 64.68
C LEU A 923 11.13 -65.10 64.20
N VAL A 924 11.07 -63.96 63.50
CA VAL A 924 12.26 -63.17 63.15
C VAL A 924 12.86 -62.50 64.39
N ILE A 925 12.05 -61.97 65.31
CA ILE A 925 12.52 -61.40 66.59
C ILE A 925 13.04 -62.48 67.55
N ILE A 926 12.43 -63.67 67.61
CA ILE A 926 12.94 -64.83 68.38
C ILE A 926 14.21 -65.41 67.74
N SER A 927 14.33 -65.35 66.41
CA SER A 927 15.56 -65.72 65.69
C SER A 927 16.68 -64.70 65.94
N LEU A 928 16.37 -63.41 66.02
CA LEU A 928 17.34 -62.34 66.35
C LEU A 928 17.73 -62.33 67.84
N ILE A 929 16.81 -62.67 68.75
CA ILE A 929 17.11 -62.86 70.18
C ILE A 929 17.89 -64.17 70.41
N GLY A 930 17.64 -65.22 69.60
CA GLY A 930 18.40 -66.47 69.60
C GLY A 930 19.84 -66.31 69.10
N ILE A 931 20.07 -65.41 68.13
CA ILE A 931 21.41 -65.03 67.68
C ILE A 931 22.16 -64.22 68.77
N ARG A 932 21.45 -63.49 69.65
CA ARG A 932 22.05 -62.74 70.76
C ARG A 932 22.34 -63.55 72.04
N ILE A 933 21.93 -64.82 72.13
CA ILE A 933 22.20 -65.68 73.31
C ILE A 933 23.29 -66.76 73.02
N ILE A 934 23.67 -67.01 71.76
CA ILE A 934 24.65 -68.06 71.39
C ILE A 934 26.03 -67.49 71.00
N ARG A 935 26.22 -66.18 71.07
CA ARG A 935 27.54 -65.51 71.14
C ARG A 935 27.46 -64.52 72.31
N GLY A 936 27.93 -64.79 73.52
CA GLY A 936 29.06 -65.63 73.89
C GLY A 936 30.34 -64.81 73.89
N GLY A 937 30.42 -63.87 74.85
CA GLY A 937 31.68 -63.39 75.43
C GLY A 937 32.34 -62.20 74.75
N ASP A 938 32.71 -61.26 75.63
CA ASP A 938 33.87 -60.37 75.54
C ASP A 938 33.66 -59.10 74.71
N ASP A 939 34.17 -57.92 75.04
CA ASP A 939 34.59 -57.18 76.24
C ASP A 939 34.94 -55.77 75.66
N TRP A 940 35.18 -54.78 76.53
CA TRP A 940 35.78 -53.44 76.27
C TRP A 940 34.82 -52.37 75.73
N ASP A 941 34.37 -51.38 76.51
CA ASP A 941 35.07 -50.29 77.24
C ASP A 941 35.71 -49.24 76.30
N ASP A 942 35.39 -47.97 76.64
CA ASP A 942 36.14 -46.73 76.39
C ASP A 942 36.18 -46.26 74.91
N ASP A 943 36.20 -44.99 74.53
CA ASP A 943 36.18 -43.66 75.12
C ASP A 943 36.25 -42.71 73.89
N ASP A 944 35.87 -41.44 74.07
CA ASP A 944 36.40 -40.26 73.32
C ASP A 944 36.16 -40.21 71.79
N ASP A 945 36.17 -39.08 71.08
CA ASP A 945 36.07 -37.64 71.30
C ASP A 945 35.98 -37.07 69.86
N ASP A 946 35.36 -35.90 69.73
CA ASP A 946 35.71 -34.76 68.86
C ASP A 946 36.37 -34.99 67.49
N LEU A 947 35.87 -34.28 66.47
CA LEU A 947 36.64 -33.48 65.49
C LEU A 947 35.66 -32.68 64.60
N TYR A 948 35.59 -31.33 64.72
CA TYR A 948 36.37 -30.29 63.97
C TYR A 948 36.09 -30.37 62.45
N ASP A 949 35.94 -29.31 61.64
CA ASP A 949 35.74 -27.86 61.74
C ASP A 949 35.74 -27.34 60.27
N GLU A 950 35.11 -26.18 60.04
CA GLU A 950 35.52 -25.07 59.14
C GLU A 950 35.56 -25.14 57.59
N PHE A 951 35.45 -23.89 57.09
CA PHE A 951 35.68 -23.27 55.77
C PHE A 951 34.39 -22.92 55.01
N GLU A 952 33.82 -21.71 55.13
CA GLU A 952 34.31 -20.36 54.71
C GLU A 952 34.83 -20.32 53.26
N GLU A 953 34.19 -19.55 52.38
CA GLU A 953 34.64 -18.19 52.00
C GLU A 953 33.59 -17.50 51.10
N ASP A 954 33.35 -16.23 51.41
CA ASP A 954 32.68 -15.20 50.61
C ASP A 954 33.58 -14.76 49.44
N ASP A 955 33.02 -14.13 48.40
CA ASP A 955 33.69 -13.01 47.73
C ASP A 955 32.63 -12.14 47.02
N ASP A 956 32.75 -10.84 47.29
CA ASP A 956 31.91 -9.71 46.88
C ASP A 956 32.27 -9.17 45.48
N ASP A 957 31.43 -8.22 45.04
CA ASP A 957 31.76 -6.91 44.45
C ASP A 957 31.37 -6.61 42.98
N ASP A 958 30.76 -5.42 42.89
CA ASP A 958 30.26 -4.63 41.76
C ASP A 958 31.29 -4.33 40.64
N ILE A 959 30.79 -4.18 39.41
CA ILE A 959 30.94 -3.01 38.51
C ILE A 959 29.78 -2.99 37.51
#